data_AF-A0A7W6LHJ6-F1
#
_entry.id   AF-A0A7W6LHJ6-F1
#
_cell.length_a   1.000
_cell.length_b   1.000
_cell.length_c   1.000
_cell.angle_alpha   90.00
_cell.angle_beta   90.00
_cell.angle_gamma   90.00
#
_symmetry.space_group_name_H-M   'P 1'
#
loop_
_entity.id
_entity.type
_entity.pdbx_description
1 polymer ?
#
loop_
_entity_poly.entity_id
_entity_poly.type
_entity_poly.pdbx_seq_one_letter_code
_entity_poly.pdbx_strand_id
1 'polypeptide(L)'
;MSNTFFAPRLNRRNFLKASAALGGSLVVNLGVAANSLLAAQEFAPNAFIRIDRRGLVTFVMPQVEMGQGIYTAQAMLIAEELDVSLDDLRIEAAPVNEALYGHPMLRRQTTGGSTSIRAFWTPLRVAGATARRLLMQAAATEWNVDVASCRTQDGFVLHPDGRTRRAYSELVDRAASLPQPPAEAITLKQPSDFKLLGTARKRLDTRGKTNGTLKYGIDALPAGTRIAAIAISPVLGGKPISVNQTAALAIKGVRQVVITDDSVAVVADHTGAAKKGLEAAAITWDDGPNRAVSQVDILRLLDEKSQQAGAVARSEGDVAAALSAAAVRIDAVYQLPFLAHTAMEPMNCTVHVRNDACELWVGTQNMSSAKQATAALTGLPPEKVIIHNHIVGGGFGRRLEVDGIVHAVKIGKQVKGPVKVIWSREEDIQHGYYRPYYYDRLSGGIDGAGNPVAWSHRISGSSIFARIAPAAMRNGVDPDGVEGASHLPYKLPAIHVEFKQVEPQGVLTSWWRGVGPSHNIFVVESFIDELAAAAKMDPVEYRKRLLSENPRALKVLQLVAEKAGWGNVLPERQGRGVAVQFAFGTYLAMVADVSVAKDGTVRVTRIVTAVDCGLTVNPDTIAAQMEGGALYGLTAALYGAITFSEGRVEQGNFDTYPPLRIDEAPHVETHIVPSAEAPGGIGEAATSAVFPAVTNAIFAATAKRIRTLPINPEDLKA
;
A
#
# COMPACT_ATOMS: atom_id res chain seq x y z
N MET A 1 -38.28 -39.26 51.89
CA MET A 1 -37.05 -38.96 52.67
C MET A 1 -35.85 -39.24 51.78
N SER A 2 -34.91 -38.29 51.74
CA SER A 2 -33.54 -38.26 51.19
C SER A 2 -32.77 -39.59 51.13
N ASN A 3 -31.71 -39.82 50.33
CA ASN A 3 -30.84 -38.97 49.50
C ASN A 3 -30.07 -39.89 48.51
N THR A 4 -29.67 -39.35 47.36
CA THR A 4 -28.85 -40.01 46.31
C THR A 4 -27.47 -39.35 46.23
N PHE A 5 -26.42 -40.15 46.01
CA PHE A 5 -25.01 -39.72 45.88
C PHE A 5 -24.70 -39.15 44.48
N PHE A 6 -23.94 -38.04 44.42
CA PHE A 6 -23.34 -37.49 43.19
C PHE A 6 -21.80 -37.53 43.26
N ALA A 7 -21.17 -38.02 42.20
CA ALA A 7 -19.73 -37.83 41.93
C ALA A 7 -19.50 -36.49 41.18
N PRO A 8 -18.40 -35.75 41.43
CA PRO A 8 -18.18 -34.44 40.84
C PRO A 8 -17.72 -34.51 39.37
N ARG A 9 -18.42 -33.76 38.50
CA ARG A 9 -18.06 -33.54 37.09
C ARG A 9 -16.85 -32.61 36.96
N LEU A 10 -15.83 -33.05 36.22
CA LEU A 10 -14.72 -32.20 35.74
C LEU A 10 -15.26 -31.09 34.80
N ASN A 11 -15.08 -29.83 35.19
CA ASN A 11 -15.45 -28.66 34.39
C ASN A 11 -14.39 -28.37 33.31
N ARG A 12 -14.84 -28.08 32.08
CA ARG A 12 -14.09 -27.61 30.89
C ARG A 12 -13.01 -26.55 31.20
N ARG A 13 -13.23 -25.69 32.21
CA ARG A 13 -12.31 -24.65 32.68
C ARG A 13 -11.06 -25.21 33.36
N ASN A 14 -11.18 -26.34 34.07
CA ASN A 14 -10.05 -27.02 34.71
C ASN A 14 -9.31 -27.91 33.72
N PHE A 15 -10.00 -28.44 32.69
CA PHE A 15 -9.36 -29.16 31.58
C PHE A 15 -8.49 -28.23 30.71
N LEU A 16 -8.97 -27.02 30.39
CA LEU A 16 -8.19 -26.01 29.66
C LEU A 16 -6.99 -25.48 30.48
N LYS A 17 -7.13 -25.35 31.80
CA LYS A 17 -5.99 -25.03 32.69
C LYS A 17 -4.97 -26.16 32.78
N ALA A 18 -5.42 -27.42 32.78
CA ALA A 18 -4.52 -28.59 32.84
C ALA A 18 -3.81 -28.85 31.51
N SER A 19 -4.43 -28.51 30.37
CA SER A 19 -3.84 -28.70 29.03
C SER A 19 -2.69 -27.74 28.74
N ALA A 20 -2.67 -26.55 29.37
CA ALA A 20 -1.59 -25.56 29.23
C ALA A 20 -0.28 -25.97 29.91
N ALA A 21 -0.28 -27.03 30.74
CA ALA A 21 0.88 -27.47 31.50
C ALA A 21 1.77 -28.49 30.75
N LEU A 22 1.34 -29.07 29.61
CA LEU A 22 2.05 -30.16 28.94
C LEU A 22 2.65 -29.82 27.56
N GLY A 23 2.58 -28.56 27.11
CA GLY A 23 3.29 -28.07 25.93
C GLY A 23 3.88 -26.69 26.22
N GLY A 24 5.17 -26.63 26.50
CA GLY A 24 5.82 -25.48 27.15
C GLY A 24 5.79 -24.16 26.38
N SER A 25 4.85 -23.28 26.73
CA SER A 25 5.03 -21.81 26.85
C SER A 25 3.78 -21.20 27.47
N LEU A 26 3.82 -20.82 28.75
CA LEU A 26 2.77 -19.99 29.37
C LEU A 26 3.01 -18.53 28.95
N VAL A 27 2.11 -18.00 28.12
CA VAL A 27 2.17 -16.61 27.63
C VAL A 27 1.38 -15.71 28.58
N VAL A 28 2.05 -14.68 29.12
CA VAL A 28 1.42 -13.66 29.96
C VAL A 28 1.05 -12.47 29.08
N ASN A 29 -0.24 -12.17 29.01
CA ASN A 29 -0.70 -10.94 28.39
C ASN A 29 -0.61 -9.83 29.45
N LEU A 30 0.00 -8.68 29.15
CA LEU A 30 0.12 -7.56 30.10
C LEU A 30 -1.22 -6.85 30.40
N GLY A 31 -2.35 -7.46 30.01
CA GLY A 31 -3.66 -7.24 30.61
C GLY A 31 -4.68 -6.63 29.66
N VAL A 32 -5.66 -7.45 29.28
CA VAL A 32 -7.10 -7.09 29.20
C VAL A 32 -7.86 -8.29 29.80
N ALA A 33 -8.58 -8.07 30.90
CA ALA A 33 -9.46 -9.10 31.47
C ALA A 33 -10.59 -9.42 30.48
N ALA A 34 -10.92 -10.69 30.29
CA ALA A 34 -11.91 -11.17 29.31
C ALA A 34 -13.35 -10.60 29.44
N ASN A 35 -13.61 -9.75 30.44
CA ASN A 35 -14.93 -9.13 30.70
C ASN A 35 -15.08 -7.71 30.16
N SER A 36 -14.06 -7.08 29.56
CA SER A 36 -14.16 -5.72 28.97
C SER A 36 -14.30 -5.70 27.44
N LEU A 37 -14.68 -6.83 26.84
CA LEU A 37 -14.85 -7.00 25.38
C LEU A 37 -15.95 -6.13 24.73
N LEU A 38 -16.66 -5.32 25.52
CA LEU A 38 -17.76 -4.46 25.06
C LEU A 38 -17.48 -2.94 25.15
N ALA A 39 -16.26 -2.52 25.56
CA ALA A 39 -16.00 -1.10 25.87
C ALA A 39 -14.79 -0.45 25.18
N ALA A 40 -14.03 -1.13 24.31
CA ALA A 40 -12.85 -0.52 23.71
C ALA A 40 -13.19 0.27 22.43
N GLN A 41 -13.60 1.54 22.59
CA GLN A 41 -13.39 2.59 21.58
C GLN A 41 -12.00 3.26 21.72
N GLU A 42 -11.28 2.96 22.79
CA GLU A 42 -9.94 3.50 23.09
C GLU A 42 -8.83 2.52 22.72
N PHE A 43 -7.67 3.07 22.33
CA PHE A 43 -6.45 2.29 22.05
C PHE A 43 -6.06 1.43 23.26
N ALA A 44 -5.78 0.14 23.02
CA ALA A 44 -5.42 -0.84 24.06
C ALA A 44 -3.93 -1.25 23.91
N PRO A 45 -2.97 -0.55 24.54
CA PRO A 45 -1.55 -0.75 24.30
C PRO A 45 -1.07 -2.18 24.60
N ASN A 46 -1.65 -2.83 25.61
CA ASN A 46 -1.34 -4.20 25.99
C ASN A 46 -1.77 -5.26 24.96
N ALA A 47 -2.61 -4.91 23.98
CA ALA A 47 -3.00 -5.82 22.90
C ALA A 47 -1.85 -6.10 21.91
N PHE A 48 -0.85 -5.20 21.84
CA PHE A 48 0.22 -5.27 20.85
C PHE A 48 1.46 -6.00 21.35
N ILE A 49 1.69 -6.07 22.67
CA ILE A 49 2.93 -6.59 23.26
C ILE A 49 2.59 -7.73 24.21
N ARG A 50 3.22 -8.90 24.00
CA ARG A 50 3.22 -10.02 24.95
C ARG A 50 4.66 -10.35 25.32
N ILE A 51 4.94 -10.54 26.60
CA ILE A 51 6.28 -10.97 27.06
C ILE A 51 6.08 -12.28 27.80
N ASP A 52 6.76 -13.33 27.36
CA ASP A 52 6.70 -14.63 28.04
C ASP A 52 7.69 -14.72 29.20
N ARG A 53 7.56 -15.79 30.01
CA ARG A 53 8.45 -16.07 31.15
C ARG A 53 9.89 -16.40 30.75
N ARG A 54 10.20 -16.52 29.46
CA ARG A 54 11.56 -16.66 28.92
C ARG A 54 12.13 -15.31 28.47
N GLY A 55 11.34 -14.24 28.51
CA GLY A 55 11.73 -12.91 28.08
C GLY A 55 11.53 -12.65 26.60
N LEU A 56 10.94 -13.59 25.85
CA LEU A 56 10.65 -13.38 24.44
C LEU A 56 9.52 -12.37 24.30
N VAL A 57 9.79 -11.26 23.61
CA VAL A 57 8.80 -10.23 23.33
C VAL A 57 8.10 -10.59 22.02
N THR A 58 6.80 -10.77 22.05
CA THR A 58 5.98 -10.98 20.85
C THR A 58 5.20 -9.71 20.51
N PHE A 59 5.46 -9.15 19.34
CA PHE A 59 4.69 -8.06 18.76
C PHE A 59 3.53 -8.63 17.93
N VAL A 60 2.30 -8.33 18.36
CA VAL A 60 1.07 -8.62 17.63
C VAL A 60 0.84 -7.51 16.60
N MET A 61 1.13 -7.84 15.34
CA MET A 61 1.26 -6.92 14.23
C MET A 61 -0.10 -6.63 13.56
N PRO A 62 -0.61 -5.39 13.63
CA PRO A 62 -1.92 -5.03 13.07
C PRO A 62 -1.90 -4.78 11.56
N GLN A 63 -0.72 -4.80 10.93
CA GLN A 63 -0.50 -4.49 9.52
C GLN A 63 0.01 -5.70 8.75
N VAL A 64 -0.06 -5.67 7.42
CA VAL A 64 0.49 -6.73 6.57
C VAL A 64 1.75 -6.29 5.85
N GLU A 65 2.77 -7.16 5.87
CA GLU A 65 3.98 -6.97 5.09
C GLU A 65 3.73 -7.39 3.64
N MET A 66 4.19 -6.57 2.71
CA MET A 66 4.06 -6.79 1.26
C MET A 66 5.34 -6.41 0.50
N GLY A 67 6.47 -6.24 1.20
CA GLY A 67 7.76 -5.83 0.64
C GLY A 67 8.23 -4.44 1.07
N GLN A 68 7.43 -3.69 1.82
CA GLN A 68 7.69 -2.32 2.26
C GLN A 68 8.48 -2.19 3.59
N GLY A 69 8.69 -3.29 4.33
CA GLY A 69 9.55 -3.32 5.52
C GLY A 69 8.89 -2.80 6.81
N ILE A 70 7.56 -2.71 6.86
CA ILE A 70 6.83 -2.23 8.04
C ILE A 70 6.92 -3.18 9.23
N TYR A 71 7.15 -4.48 9.00
CA TYR A 71 7.36 -5.42 10.11
C TYR A 71 8.59 -5.04 10.92
N THR A 72 9.65 -4.64 10.23
CA THR A 72 10.89 -4.19 10.88
C THR A 72 10.71 -2.80 11.47
N ALA A 73 10.18 -1.85 10.69
CA ALA A 73 10.05 -0.47 11.13
C ALA A 73 9.12 -0.30 12.34
N GLN A 74 7.96 -0.99 12.38
CA GLN A 74 7.06 -0.94 13.54
C GLN A 74 7.62 -1.73 14.74
N ALA A 75 8.34 -2.84 14.52
CA ALA A 75 9.04 -3.54 15.59
C ALA A 75 10.12 -2.63 16.24
N MET A 76 10.81 -1.81 15.45
CA MET A 76 11.78 -0.84 15.97
C MET A 76 11.12 0.20 16.90
N LEU A 77 9.89 0.64 16.62
CA LEU A 77 9.17 1.58 17.51
C LEU A 77 8.93 0.99 18.89
N ILE A 78 8.52 -0.28 18.95
CA ILE A 78 8.29 -0.99 20.21
C ILE A 78 9.63 -1.29 20.90
N ALA A 79 10.62 -1.81 20.17
CA ALA A 79 11.93 -2.14 20.71
C ALA A 79 12.65 -0.93 21.31
N GLU A 80 12.59 0.21 20.61
CA GLU A 80 13.15 1.47 21.10
C GLU A 80 12.54 1.83 22.45
N GLU A 81 11.22 1.82 22.58
CA GLU A 81 10.58 2.20 23.84
C GLU A 81 10.67 1.12 24.93
N LEU A 82 10.85 -0.15 24.57
CA LEU A 82 11.05 -1.22 25.55
C LEU A 82 12.51 -1.39 26.00
N ASP A 83 13.48 -0.76 25.35
CA ASP A 83 14.91 -1.03 25.54
C ASP A 83 15.25 -2.52 25.35
N VAL A 84 14.76 -3.14 24.26
CA VAL A 84 15.07 -4.54 23.91
C VAL A 84 15.72 -4.64 22.53
N SER A 85 16.46 -5.72 22.27
CA SER A 85 16.98 -5.99 20.93
C SER A 85 15.85 -6.38 19.97
N LEU A 86 16.02 -6.07 18.69
CA LEU A 86 15.17 -6.62 17.63
C LEU A 86 15.28 -8.16 17.54
N ASP A 87 16.40 -8.73 17.97
CA ASP A 87 16.60 -10.19 17.96
C ASP A 87 15.77 -10.89 19.06
N ASP A 88 15.33 -10.14 20.08
CA ASP A 88 14.47 -10.63 21.16
C ASP A 88 12.97 -10.48 20.82
N LEU A 89 12.66 -9.96 19.62
CA LEU A 89 11.30 -9.76 19.13
C LEU A 89 10.87 -10.85 18.15
N ARG A 90 9.67 -11.41 18.41
CA ARG A 90 8.93 -12.24 17.48
C ARG A 90 7.70 -11.48 16.98
N ILE A 91 7.44 -11.55 15.68
CA ILE A 91 6.25 -10.96 15.08
C ILE A 91 5.18 -12.03 14.88
N GLU A 92 3.95 -11.72 15.26
CA GLU A 92 2.76 -12.52 15.00
C GLU A 92 1.69 -11.64 14.36
N ALA A 93 1.04 -12.08 13.28
CA ALA A 93 -0.05 -11.32 12.67
C ALA A 93 -1.22 -11.19 13.65
N ALA A 94 -1.79 -9.99 13.75
CA ALA A 94 -2.97 -9.76 14.57
C ALA A 94 -4.19 -10.51 13.99
N PRO A 95 -5.05 -11.11 14.85
CA PRO A 95 -6.34 -11.60 14.39
C PRO A 95 -7.20 -10.43 13.89
N VAL A 96 -8.25 -10.74 13.12
CA VAL A 96 -9.18 -9.72 12.63
C VAL A 96 -10.10 -9.24 13.74
N ASN A 97 -9.70 -8.13 14.37
CA ASN A 97 -10.40 -7.42 15.43
C ASN A 97 -10.15 -5.92 15.26
N GLU A 98 -11.06 -5.26 14.54
CA GLU A 98 -10.96 -3.83 14.20
C GLU A 98 -11.00 -2.92 15.43
N ALA A 99 -11.67 -3.33 16.52
CA ALA A 99 -11.70 -2.56 17.75
C ALA A 99 -10.31 -2.48 18.42
N LEU A 100 -9.52 -3.55 18.35
CA LEU A 100 -8.17 -3.59 18.95
C LEU A 100 -7.06 -3.17 17.98
N TYR A 101 -7.16 -3.61 16.73
CA TYR A 101 -6.09 -3.51 15.72
C TYR A 101 -6.46 -2.63 14.52
N GLY A 102 -7.57 -1.89 14.62
CA GLY A 102 -7.97 -0.93 13.62
C GLY A 102 -6.90 0.14 13.40
N HIS A 103 -6.66 0.48 12.14
CA HIS A 103 -5.69 1.47 11.74
C HIS A 103 -6.12 2.87 12.24
N PRO A 104 -5.33 3.59 13.05
CA PRO A 104 -5.76 4.84 13.69
C PRO A 104 -6.28 5.91 12.73
N MET A 105 -5.70 6.04 11.54
CA MET A 105 -6.13 7.01 10.52
C MET A 105 -7.25 6.50 9.61
N LEU A 106 -7.37 5.19 9.42
CA LEU A 106 -8.29 4.59 8.42
C LEU A 106 -9.51 3.94 9.06
N ARG A 107 -9.49 3.78 10.39
CA ARG A 107 -10.55 3.17 11.22
C ARG A 107 -10.94 1.75 10.83
N ARG A 108 -10.11 1.08 10.04
CA ARG A 108 -10.27 -0.30 9.56
C ARG A 108 -8.99 -1.08 9.78
N GLN A 109 -9.05 -2.40 9.93
CA GLN A 109 -7.85 -3.23 9.98
C GLN A 109 -7.33 -3.47 8.57
N THR A 110 -6.59 -2.48 8.07
CA THR A 110 -6.08 -2.41 6.69
C THR A 110 -4.69 -1.79 6.62
N THR A 111 -3.93 -2.07 5.56
CA THR A 111 -2.62 -1.49 5.28
C THR A 111 -2.62 -0.81 3.91
N GLY A 112 -2.44 0.51 3.85
CA GLY A 112 -2.40 1.29 2.59
C GLY A 112 -2.23 2.81 2.80
N GLY A 113 -2.13 3.56 1.70
CA GLY A 113 -2.08 5.04 1.69
C GLY A 113 -0.84 5.66 2.34
N SER A 114 0.27 4.91 2.37
CA SER A 114 1.53 5.29 3.05
C SER A 114 1.33 5.75 4.51
N THR A 115 0.34 5.19 5.20
CA THR A 115 -0.06 5.62 6.54
C THR A 115 0.55 4.82 7.68
N SER A 116 1.15 3.65 7.42
CA SER A 116 1.52 2.70 8.48
C SER A 116 2.48 3.26 9.54
N ILE A 117 3.48 4.08 9.19
CA ILE A 117 4.33 4.72 10.21
C ILE A 117 3.66 5.97 10.77
N ARG A 118 3.04 6.80 9.92
CA ARG A 118 2.30 8.01 10.33
C ARG A 118 1.27 7.73 11.42
N ALA A 119 0.48 6.66 11.24
CA ALA A 119 -0.60 6.29 12.14
C ALA A 119 -0.13 5.58 13.40
N PHE A 120 0.95 4.80 13.32
CA PHE A 120 1.41 3.95 14.41
C PHE A 120 2.67 4.48 15.13
N TRP A 121 3.24 5.60 14.68
CA TRP A 121 4.38 6.27 15.31
C TRP A 121 4.15 6.49 16.79
N THR A 122 3.10 7.22 17.15
CA THR A 122 2.78 7.48 18.56
C THR A 122 2.17 6.26 19.25
N PRO A 123 1.14 5.57 18.71
CA PRO A 123 0.50 4.47 19.41
C PRO A 123 1.44 3.32 19.78
N LEU A 124 2.33 2.87 18.89
CA LEU A 124 3.24 1.77 19.20
C LEU A 124 4.34 2.17 20.17
N ARG A 125 4.80 3.43 20.11
CA ARG A 125 5.73 3.97 21.10
C ARG A 125 5.09 4.07 22.48
N VAL A 126 3.83 4.52 22.55
CA VAL A 126 3.04 4.50 23.79
C VAL A 126 2.92 3.07 24.32
N ALA A 127 2.61 2.08 23.47
CA ALA A 127 2.57 0.67 23.89
C ALA A 127 3.89 0.18 24.48
N GLY A 128 5.01 0.45 23.82
CA GLY A 128 6.33 0.11 24.36
C GLY A 128 6.62 0.81 25.70
N ALA A 129 6.35 2.11 25.80
CA ALA A 129 6.57 2.88 27.01
C ALA A 129 5.65 2.46 28.17
N THR A 130 4.40 2.08 27.90
CA THR A 130 3.48 1.52 28.89
C THR A 130 3.99 0.20 29.44
N ALA A 131 4.41 -0.72 28.58
CA ALA A 131 4.98 -1.99 29.02
C ALA A 131 6.30 -1.78 29.81
N ARG A 132 7.18 -0.88 29.37
CA ARG A 132 8.38 -0.45 30.11
C ARG A 132 8.01 0.06 31.52
N ARG A 133 7.02 0.95 31.62
CA ARG A 133 6.56 1.54 32.89
C ARG A 133 6.00 0.50 33.86
N LEU A 134 5.27 -0.49 33.37
CA LEU A 134 4.73 -1.60 34.17
C LEU A 134 5.85 -2.51 34.71
N LEU A 135 6.85 -2.82 33.88
CA LEU A 135 8.03 -3.59 34.28
C LEU A 135 8.85 -2.84 35.34
N MET A 136 9.09 -1.54 35.13
CA MET A 136 9.75 -0.68 36.12
C MET A 136 8.97 -0.63 37.43
N GLN A 137 7.64 -0.54 37.39
CA GLN A 137 6.80 -0.56 38.59
C GLN A 137 6.92 -1.88 39.35
N ALA A 138 6.89 -3.02 38.64
CA ALA A 138 7.01 -4.34 39.23
C ALA A 138 8.33 -4.51 39.98
N ALA A 139 9.44 -4.03 39.40
CA ALA A 139 10.76 -4.05 40.00
C ALA A 139 10.88 -3.06 41.16
N ALA A 140 10.41 -1.82 41.00
CA ALA A 140 10.43 -0.81 42.05
C ALA A 140 9.67 -1.25 43.29
N THR A 141 8.52 -1.92 43.11
CA THR A 141 7.76 -2.54 44.20
C THR A 141 8.50 -3.72 44.85
N GLU A 142 9.30 -4.49 44.09
CA GLU A 142 10.16 -5.54 44.68
C GLU A 142 11.26 -4.94 45.55
N TRP A 143 11.88 -3.87 45.07
CA TRP A 143 13.04 -3.24 45.69
C TRP A 143 12.68 -2.20 46.75
N ASN A 144 11.41 -1.85 46.87
CA ASN A 144 10.91 -0.78 47.73
C ASN A 144 11.62 0.58 47.45
N VAL A 145 11.69 0.95 46.17
CA VAL A 145 12.26 2.23 45.69
C VAL A 145 11.24 3.02 44.86
N ASP A 146 11.52 4.29 44.61
CA ASP A 146 10.74 5.09 43.68
C ASP A 146 10.94 4.58 42.23
N VAL A 147 9.85 4.35 41.52
CA VAL A 147 9.89 3.94 40.11
C VAL A 147 10.56 4.97 39.21
N ALA A 148 10.48 6.27 39.55
CA ALA A 148 11.16 7.34 38.81
C ALA A 148 12.69 7.25 38.90
N SER A 149 13.22 6.54 39.90
CA SER A 149 14.66 6.30 40.06
C SER A 149 15.17 5.07 39.31
N CYS A 150 14.27 4.18 38.87
CA CYS A 150 14.62 3.00 38.07
C CYS A 150 14.93 3.40 36.63
N ARG A 151 15.75 2.60 35.93
CA ARG A 151 16.03 2.75 34.49
C ARG A 151 15.84 1.43 33.77
N THR A 152 15.79 1.45 32.44
CA THR A 152 15.77 0.24 31.61
C THR A 152 16.92 0.22 30.62
N GLN A 153 17.42 -0.98 30.36
CA GLN A 153 18.48 -1.22 29.39
C GLN A 153 18.50 -2.69 29.01
N ASP A 154 18.57 -2.97 27.71
CA ASP A 154 18.84 -4.30 27.13
C ASP A 154 17.95 -5.44 27.70
N GLY A 155 16.67 -5.17 27.91
CA GLY A 155 15.70 -6.13 28.47
C GLY A 155 15.75 -6.28 30.00
N PHE A 156 16.40 -5.36 30.70
CA PHE A 156 16.48 -5.33 32.16
C PHE A 156 15.90 -4.02 32.71
N VAL A 157 15.29 -4.11 33.89
CA VAL A 157 15.13 -2.97 34.79
C VAL A 157 16.38 -2.88 35.66
N LEU A 158 16.96 -1.68 35.76
CA LEU A 158 18.13 -1.36 36.55
C LEU A 158 17.71 -0.63 37.82
N HIS A 159 18.25 -1.09 38.95
CA HIS A 159 18.07 -0.46 40.25
C HIS A 159 18.88 0.85 40.32
N PRO A 160 18.44 1.84 41.12
CA PRO A 160 19.15 3.12 41.32
C PRO A 160 20.59 2.99 41.85
N ASP A 161 20.96 1.83 42.41
CA ASP A 161 22.32 1.56 42.93
C ASP A 161 23.35 1.32 41.82
N GLY A 162 22.90 1.22 40.57
CA GLY A 162 23.73 0.98 39.39
C GLY A 162 24.33 -0.42 39.28
N ARG A 163 23.97 -1.35 40.17
CA ARG A 163 24.53 -2.73 40.23
C ARG A 163 23.45 -3.79 40.14
N THR A 164 22.32 -3.56 40.80
CA THR A 164 21.22 -4.51 40.86
C THR A 164 20.36 -4.38 39.60
N ARG A 165 19.98 -5.52 39.01
CA ARG A 165 19.08 -5.56 37.84
C ARG A 165 18.14 -6.76 37.90
N ARG A 166 17.00 -6.64 37.23
CA ARG A 166 16.03 -7.72 37.01
C ARG A 166 15.72 -7.82 35.53
N ALA A 167 15.75 -9.04 34.99
CA ALA A 167 15.33 -9.29 33.63
C ALA A 167 13.82 -9.09 33.51
N TYR A 168 13.33 -8.66 32.35
CA TYR A 168 11.88 -8.53 32.13
C TYR A 168 11.13 -9.83 32.38
N SER A 169 11.72 -10.98 32.02
CA SER A 169 11.16 -12.32 32.27
C SER A 169 10.86 -12.62 33.74
N GLU A 170 11.60 -12.01 34.67
CA GLU A 170 11.40 -12.17 36.11
C GLU A 170 10.25 -11.28 36.63
N LEU A 171 9.88 -10.24 35.86
CA LEU A 171 8.93 -9.21 36.26
C LEU A 171 7.55 -9.38 35.60
N VAL A 172 7.45 -10.14 34.49
CA VAL A 172 6.23 -10.22 33.66
C VAL A 172 4.96 -10.59 34.42
N ASP A 173 5.03 -11.57 35.34
CA ASP A 173 3.87 -12.04 36.09
C ASP A 173 3.33 -10.93 37.01
N ARG A 174 4.23 -10.19 37.67
CA ARG A 174 3.87 -9.07 38.52
C ARG A 174 3.38 -7.89 37.69
N ALA A 175 4.10 -7.53 36.63
CA ALA A 175 3.74 -6.44 35.74
C ALA A 175 2.33 -6.61 35.14
N ALA A 176 1.96 -7.84 34.76
CA ALA A 176 0.63 -8.15 34.23
C ALA A 176 -0.51 -8.05 35.26
N SER A 177 -0.19 -8.07 36.55
CA SER A 177 -1.18 -7.93 37.64
C SER A 177 -1.41 -6.47 38.05
N LEU A 178 -0.57 -5.55 37.59
CA LEU A 178 -0.68 -4.13 37.92
C LEU A 178 -1.79 -3.47 37.08
N PRO A 179 -2.46 -2.43 37.62
CA PRO A 179 -3.37 -1.63 36.83
C PRO A 179 -2.63 -0.91 35.70
N GLN A 180 -3.34 -0.61 34.62
CA GLN A 180 -2.80 0.21 33.55
C GLN A 180 -2.35 1.57 34.13
N PRO A 181 -1.11 2.03 33.86
CA PRO A 181 -0.66 3.33 34.35
C PRO A 181 -1.49 4.45 33.71
N PRO A 182 -1.72 5.56 34.45
CA PRO A 182 -2.39 6.72 33.87
C PRO A 182 -1.52 7.35 32.79
N ALA A 183 -2.13 8.06 31.84
CA ALA A 183 -1.46 8.55 30.62
C ALA A 183 -0.28 9.48 30.93
N GLU A 184 -0.41 10.33 31.94
CA GLU A 184 0.63 11.25 32.42
C GLU A 184 1.87 10.54 33.01
N ALA A 185 1.74 9.26 33.39
CA ALA A 185 2.86 8.45 33.86
C ALA A 185 3.63 7.76 32.71
N ILE A 186 3.18 7.92 31.46
CA ILE A 186 3.82 7.34 30.28
C ILE A 186 4.69 8.41 29.59
N THR A 187 5.99 8.31 29.79
CA THR A 187 6.98 9.16 29.12
C THR A 187 7.56 8.44 27.91
N LEU A 188 7.48 9.07 26.73
CA LEU A 188 8.15 8.61 25.51
C LEU A 188 9.60 9.12 25.48
N LYS A 189 10.51 8.33 24.89
CA LYS A 189 11.88 8.78 24.64
C LYS A 189 11.91 10.02 23.74
N GLN A 190 12.88 10.92 23.91
CA GLN A 190 13.08 12.00 22.95
C GLN A 190 13.98 11.53 21.80
N PRO A 191 13.95 12.18 20.62
CA PRO A 191 14.82 11.80 19.51
C PRO A 191 16.31 11.75 19.86
N SER A 192 16.78 12.59 20.79
CA SER A 192 18.14 12.56 21.33
C SER A 192 18.48 11.30 22.11
N ASP A 193 17.47 10.58 22.62
CA ASP A 193 17.62 9.37 23.43
C ASP A 193 17.46 8.09 22.61
N PHE A 194 17.15 8.21 21.31
CA PHE A 194 16.99 7.05 20.43
C PHE A 194 18.31 6.31 20.23
N LYS A 195 18.27 4.99 20.38
CA LYS A 195 19.42 4.10 20.15
C LYS A 195 19.24 3.25 18.89
N LEU A 196 18.00 2.96 18.52
CA LEU A 196 17.59 2.07 17.44
C LEU A 196 16.94 2.85 16.29
N LEU A 197 16.03 3.78 16.59
CA LEU A 197 15.39 4.59 15.55
C LEU A 197 16.42 5.48 14.84
N GLY A 198 16.33 5.53 13.51
CA GLY A 198 17.29 6.24 12.66
C GLY A 198 18.50 5.39 12.24
N THR A 199 18.66 4.17 12.77
CA THR A 199 19.76 3.27 12.41
C THR A 199 19.38 2.32 11.28
N ALA A 200 20.34 2.00 10.40
CA ALA A 200 20.15 1.04 9.31
C ALA A 200 20.08 -0.40 9.87
N ARG A 201 18.86 -0.93 10.03
CA ARG A 201 18.64 -2.30 10.50
C ARG A 201 18.17 -3.19 9.36
N LYS A 202 18.77 -4.39 9.26
CA LYS A 202 18.32 -5.42 8.32
C LYS A 202 16.89 -5.84 8.64
N ARG A 203 16.13 -6.19 7.60
CA ARG A 203 14.74 -6.59 7.79
C ARG A 203 14.61 -7.93 8.52
N LEU A 204 13.65 -8.00 9.43
CA LEU A 204 13.34 -9.19 10.24
C LEU A 204 12.84 -10.36 9.39
N ASP A 205 12.25 -10.09 8.24
CA ASP A 205 11.67 -11.09 7.34
C ASP A 205 12.65 -11.59 6.26
N THR A 206 13.86 -11.03 6.14
CA THR A 206 14.82 -11.39 5.08
C THR A 206 15.21 -12.86 5.13
N ARG A 207 15.56 -13.41 6.31
CA ARG A 207 16.03 -14.81 6.43
C ARG A 207 14.98 -15.79 5.90
N GLY A 208 13.71 -15.59 6.26
CA GLY A 208 12.62 -16.47 5.83
C GLY A 208 12.34 -16.38 4.33
N LYS A 209 12.59 -15.22 3.71
CA LYS A 209 12.45 -15.03 2.25
C LYS A 209 13.55 -15.73 1.48
N THR A 210 14.80 -15.66 1.94
CA THR A 210 15.95 -16.19 1.20
C THR A 210 16.10 -17.71 1.30
N ASN A 211 15.52 -18.35 2.32
CA ASN A 211 15.58 -19.81 2.49
C ASN A 211 14.23 -20.53 2.24
N GLY A 212 13.18 -19.80 1.82
CA GLY A 212 11.85 -20.35 1.53
C GLY A 212 11.03 -20.79 2.74
N THR A 213 11.41 -20.43 3.98
CA THR A 213 10.61 -20.79 5.17
C THR A 213 9.47 -19.82 5.45
N LEU A 214 9.54 -18.58 4.96
CA LEU A 214 8.44 -17.61 5.07
C LEU A 214 7.23 -18.08 4.25
N LYS A 215 6.03 -17.96 4.82
CA LYS A 215 4.78 -18.41 4.18
C LYS A 215 3.95 -17.24 3.68
N TYR A 216 3.64 -17.26 2.40
CA TYR A 216 2.69 -16.39 1.71
C TYR A 216 1.30 -17.00 1.71
N GLY A 217 0.28 -16.22 1.32
CA GLY A 217 -1.09 -16.73 1.18
C GLY A 217 -1.17 -17.93 0.24
N ILE A 218 -0.40 -17.89 -0.86
CA ILE A 218 -0.34 -19.00 -1.82
C ILE A 218 0.36 -20.24 -1.27
N ASP A 219 1.06 -20.19 -0.14
CA ASP A 219 1.69 -21.41 0.42
C ASP A 219 0.75 -22.20 1.31
N ALA A 220 -0.42 -21.65 1.64
CA ALA A 220 -1.37 -22.27 2.55
C ALA A 220 -1.97 -23.56 1.95
N LEU A 221 -1.76 -24.67 2.65
CA LEU A 221 -2.23 -25.99 2.27
C LEU A 221 -2.70 -26.75 3.53
N PRO A 222 -3.84 -26.35 4.14
CA PRO A 222 -4.45 -27.13 5.21
C PRO A 222 -4.73 -28.58 4.76
N ALA A 223 -4.86 -29.48 5.73
CA ALA A 223 -5.04 -30.90 5.43
C ALA A 223 -6.29 -31.14 4.55
N GLY A 224 -6.12 -31.90 3.47
CA GLY A 224 -7.19 -32.24 2.53
C GLY A 224 -7.43 -31.23 1.41
N THR A 225 -6.61 -30.18 1.29
CA THR A 225 -6.79 -29.14 0.25
C THR A 225 -6.80 -29.73 -1.16
N ARG A 226 -7.76 -29.26 -1.96
CA ARG A 226 -7.79 -29.40 -3.43
C ARG A 226 -7.41 -28.08 -4.10
N ILE A 227 -6.94 -28.14 -5.34
CA ILE A 227 -6.55 -26.94 -6.11
C ILE A 227 -7.63 -26.65 -7.14
N ALA A 228 -8.02 -25.38 -7.25
CA ALA A 228 -8.91 -24.91 -8.30
C ALA A 228 -8.21 -23.87 -9.19
N ALA A 229 -8.22 -24.12 -10.50
CA ALA A 229 -7.94 -23.11 -11.51
C ALA A 229 -9.28 -22.46 -11.92
N ILE A 230 -9.29 -21.16 -12.13
CA ILE A 230 -10.49 -20.38 -12.45
C ILE A 230 -10.33 -19.69 -13.80
N ALA A 231 -11.43 -19.59 -14.56
CA ALA A 231 -11.61 -18.67 -15.67
C ALA A 231 -12.78 -17.75 -15.34
N ILE A 232 -12.57 -16.45 -15.37
CA ILE A 232 -13.61 -15.43 -15.14
C ILE A 232 -14.13 -14.96 -16.50
N SER A 233 -15.38 -14.49 -16.54
CA SER A 233 -15.98 -13.91 -17.75
C SER A 233 -15.08 -12.81 -18.30
N PRO A 234 -14.58 -12.94 -19.56
CA PRO A 234 -13.63 -11.99 -20.13
C PRO A 234 -14.17 -10.57 -20.29
N VAL A 235 -15.50 -10.42 -20.34
CA VAL A 235 -16.19 -9.14 -20.31
C VAL A 235 -16.92 -8.99 -18.98
N LEU A 236 -16.71 -7.86 -18.31
CA LEU A 236 -17.36 -7.55 -17.04
C LEU A 236 -18.89 -7.52 -17.22
N GLY A 237 -19.60 -8.29 -16.40
CA GLY A 237 -21.06 -8.45 -16.50
C GLY A 237 -21.51 -9.55 -17.47
N GLY A 238 -20.57 -10.28 -18.07
CA GLY A 238 -20.85 -11.51 -18.79
C GLY A 238 -21.00 -12.74 -17.89
N LYS A 239 -21.37 -13.88 -18.49
CA LYS A 239 -21.67 -15.14 -17.79
C LYS A 239 -21.36 -16.36 -18.67
N PRO A 240 -21.10 -17.55 -18.09
CA PRO A 240 -20.90 -18.75 -18.88
C PRO A 240 -22.23 -19.22 -19.51
N ILE A 241 -22.22 -19.52 -20.82
CA ILE A 241 -23.35 -20.11 -21.57
C ILE A 241 -23.26 -21.62 -21.54
N SER A 242 -22.10 -22.15 -21.92
CA SER A 242 -21.87 -23.59 -22.02
C SER A 242 -20.49 -23.94 -21.50
N VAL A 243 -20.40 -25.11 -20.88
CA VAL A 243 -19.18 -25.65 -20.27
C VAL A 243 -19.15 -27.15 -20.58
N ASN A 244 -18.09 -27.62 -21.23
CA ASN A 244 -17.86 -29.04 -21.50
C ASN A 244 -17.34 -29.76 -20.24
N GLN A 245 -18.24 -29.96 -19.27
CA GLN A 245 -17.90 -30.62 -18.02
C GLN A 245 -17.40 -32.06 -18.23
N THR A 246 -17.95 -32.77 -19.23
CA THR A 246 -17.52 -34.13 -19.55
C THR A 246 -16.04 -34.19 -19.95
N ALA A 247 -15.59 -33.29 -20.84
CA ALA A 247 -14.19 -33.23 -21.24
C ALA A 247 -13.28 -32.82 -20.07
N ALA A 248 -13.70 -31.84 -19.28
CA ALA A 248 -12.96 -31.43 -18.09
C ALA A 248 -12.81 -32.58 -17.08
N LEU A 249 -13.89 -33.31 -16.78
CA LEU A 249 -13.90 -34.43 -15.83
C LEU A 249 -13.13 -35.66 -16.36
N ALA A 250 -12.96 -35.80 -17.68
CA ALA A 250 -12.16 -36.85 -18.27
C ALA A 250 -10.65 -36.68 -18.00
N ILE A 251 -10.19 -35.48 -17.66
CA ILE A 251 -8.79 -35.23 -17.30
C ILE A 251 -8.48 -35.89 -15.95
N LYS A 252 -7.51 -36.81 -15.95
CA LYS A 252 -7.07 -37.51 -14.73
C LYS A 252 -6.67 -36.52 -13.63
N GLY A 253 -7.29 -36.66 -12.46
CA GLY A 253 -7.07 -35.82 -11.28
C GLY A 253 -8.08 -34.68 -11.13
N VAL A 254 -8.92 -34.41 -12.13
CA VAL A 254 -10.06 -33.50 -12.00
C VAL A 254 -11.16 -34.18 -11.18
N ARG A 255 -11.75 -33.42 -10.25
CA ARG A 255 -12.73 -33.90 -9.28
C ARG A 255 -14.09 -33.25 -9.45
N GLN A 256 -14.11 -31.99 -9.84
CA GLN A 256 -15.34 -31.21 -9.96
C GLN A 256 -15.12 -30.02 -10.90
N VAL A 257 -16.16 -29.69 -11.67
CA VAL A 257 -16.30 -28.40 -12.34
C VAL A 257 -17.32 -27.59 -11.56
N VAL A 258 -16.96 -26.38 -11.17
CA VAL A 258 -17.80 -25.43 -10.43
C VAL A 258 -18.12 -24.27 -11.36
N ILE A 259 -19.40 -23.96 -11.50
CA ILE A 259 -19.89 -22.85 -12.33
C ILE A 259 -20.54 -21.83 -11.40
N THR A 260 -20.13 -20.57 -11.49
CA THR A 260 -20.77 -19.44 -10.79
C THR A 260 -21.53 -18.57 -11.78
N ASP A 261 -22.06 -17.44 -11.32
CA ASP A 261 -22.72 -16.41 -12.12
C ASP A 261 -21.81 -15.79 -13.19
N ASP A 262 -20.50 -15.75 -12.93
CA ASP A 262 -19.51 -14.97 -13.68
C ASP A 262 -18.19 -15.73 -13.95
N SER A 263 -18.05 -16.98 -13.48
CA SER A 263 -16.79 -17.72 -13.58
C SER A 263 -17.00 -19.23 -13.64
N VAL A 264 -15.98 -19.94 -14.11
CA VAL A 264 -15.90 -21.41 -14.08
C VAL A 264 -14.59 -21.79 -13.40
N ALA A 265 -14.64 -22.71 -12.45
CA ALA A 265 -13.46 -23.24 -11.77
C ALA A 265 -13.39 -24.76 -11.88
N VAL A 266 -12.21 -25.29 -12.14
CA VAL A 266 -11.95 -26.72 -12.18
C VAL A 266 -11.13 -27.13 -10.98
N VAL A 267 -11.76 -27.93 -10.11
CA VAL A 267 -11.19 -28.44 -8.86
C VAL A 267 -10.53 -29.79 -9.12
N ALA A 268 -9.27 -29.92 -8.73
CA ALA A 268 -8.45 -31.09 -8.98
C ALA A 268 -7.51 -31.41 -7.81
N ASP A 269 -6.85 -32.56 -7.89
CA ASP A 269 -5.86 -33.00 -6.89
C ASP A 269 -4.59 -32.16 -6.90
N HIS A 270 -4.26 -31.53 -8.03
CA HIS A 270 -3.07 -30.69 -8.20
C HIS A 270 -3.27 -29.66 -9.33
N THR A 271 -2.44 -28.61 -9.33
CA THR A 271 -2.53 -27.48 -10.27
C THR A 271 -2.52 -27.90 -11.74
N GLY A 272 -1.67 -28.85 -12.12
CA GLY A 272 -1.58 -29.33 -13.50
C GLY A 272 -2.89 -29.93 -14.04
N ALA A 273 -3.62 -30.70 -13.23
CA ALA A 273 -4.90 -31.28 -13.62
C ALA A 273 -6.00 -30.21 -13.64
N ALA A 274 -5.99 -29.28 -12.68
CA ALA A 274 -6.94 -28.17 -12.64
C ALA A 274 -6.84 -27.31 -13.92
N LYS A 275 -5.63 -26.93 -14.33
CA LYS A 275 -5.40 -26.13 -15.54
C LYS A 275 -5.84 -26.87 -16.82
N LYS A 276 -5.42 -28.13 -17.00
CA LYS A 276 -5.80 -28.93 -18.16
C LYS A 276 -7.30 -29.18 -18.23
N GLY A 277 -7.94 -29.41 -17.09
CA GLY A 277 -9.39 -29.56 -17.02
C GLY A 277 -10.13 -28.26 -17.34
N LEU A 278 -9.60 -27.10 -16.91
CA LEU A 278 -10.18 -25.79 -17.24
C LEU A 278 -10.08 -25.50 -18.74
N GLU A 279 -8.96 -25.81 -19.37
CA GLU A 279 -8.80 -25.73 -20.83
C GLU A 279 -9.78 -26.65 -21.55
N ALA A 280 -9.88 -27.92 -21.13
CA ALA A 280 -10.80 -28.90 -21.70
C ALA A 280 -12.29 -28.53 -21.50
N ALA A 281 -12.60 -27.64 -20.54
CA ALA A 281 -13.95 -27.18 -20.30
C ALA A 281 -14.53 -26.33 -21.44
N ALA A 282 -13.68 -25.81 -22.35
CA ALA A 282 -14.08 -25.12 -23.59
C ALA A 282 -15.27 -24.17 -23.40
N ILE A 283 -15.11 -23.21 -22.47
CA ILE A 283 -16.20 -22.37 -21.99
C ILE A 283 -16.63 -21.39 -23.10
N THR A 284 -17.93 -21.33 -23.35
CA THR A 284 -18.52 -20.28 -24.19
C THR A 284 -19.15 -19.23 -23.29
N TRP A 285 -18.88 -17.96 -23.56
CA TRP A 285 -19.32 -16.82 -22.75
C TRP A 285 -20.43 -16.02 -23.44
N ASP A 286 -21.35 -15.50 -22.65
CA ASP A 286 -22.20 -14.36 -23.00
C ASP A 286 -21.48 -13.13 -22.48
N ASP A 287 -20.94 -12.31 -23.39
CA ASP A 287 -20.18 -11.10 -23.04
C ASP A 287 -21.06 -9.96 -22.50
N GLY A 288 -22.38 -10.17 -22.49
CA GLY A 288 -23.31 -9.31 -21.77
C GLY A 288 -23.38 -7.87 -22.30
N PRO A 289 -23.68 -6.89 -21.43
CA PRO A 289 -23.96 -5.51 -21.84
C PRO A 289 -22.71 -4.71 -22.24
N ASN A 290 -21.52 -5.13 -21.81
CA ASN A 290 -20.28 -4.37 -22.03
C ASN A 290 -19.45 -4.87 -23.22
N ARG A 291 -19.95 -5.84 -23.99
CA ARG A 291 -19.27 -6.46 -25.15
C ARG A 291 -18.81 -5.49 -26.26
N ALA A 292 -19.35 -4.27 -26.28
CA ALA A 292 -19.03 -3.26 -27.29
C ALA A 292 -18.06 -2.18 -26.78
N VAL A 293 -17.66 -2.22 -25.50
CA VAL A 293 -16.77 -1.20 -24.93
C VAL A 293 -15.39 -1.28 -25.58
N SER A 294 -14.89 -0.17 -26.11
CA SER A 294 -13.54 -0.05 -26.64
C SER A 294 -12.75 1.06 -25.94
N GLN A 295 -11.42 1.03 -26.08
CA GLN A 295 -10.54 2.09 -25.62
C GLN A 295 -10.95 3.46 -26.20
N VAL A 296 -11.32 3.49 -27.48
CA VAL A 296 -11.73 4.72 -28.18
C VAL A 296 -13.00 5.32 -27.54
N ASP A 297 -13.97 4.49 -27.15
CA ASP A 297 -15.19 4.97 -26.51
C ASP A 297 -14.92 5.53 -25.10
N ILE A 298 -14.03 4.89 -24.34
CA ILE A 298 -13.63 5.38 -23.02
C ILE A 298 -12.94 6.75 -23.13
N LEU A 299 -12.01 6.90 -24.08
CA LEU A 299 -11.30 8.17 -24.31
C LEU A 299 -12.23 9.27 -24.79
N ARG A 300 -13.16 8.95 -25.70
CA ARG A 300 -14.17 9.91 -26.17
C ARG A 300 -15.02 10.42 -25.01
N LEU A 301 -15.51 9.51 -24.15
CA LEU A 301 -16.28 9.88 -22.97
C LEU A 301 -15.49 10.81 -22.03
N LEU A 302 -14.23 10.46 -21.73
CA LEU A 302 -13.36 11.27 -20.87
C LEU A 302 -13.13 12.66 -21.47
N ASP A 303 -12.84 12.74 -22.76
CA ASP A 303 -12.63 14.01 -23.45
C ASP A 303 -13.89 14.90 -23.39
N GLU A 304 -15.05 14.36 -23.75
CA GLU A 304 -16.33 15.07 -23.70
C GLU A 304 -16.67 15.56 -22.28
N LYS A 305 -16.49 14.70 -21.27
CA LYS A 305 -16.80 15.06 -19.87
C LYS A 305 -15.81 16.05 -19.28
N SER A 306 -14.54 16.00 -19.69
CA SER A 306 -13.50 16.94 -19.21
C SER A 306 -13.75 18.39 -19.62
N GLN A 307 -14.60 18.64 -20.62
CA GLN A 307 -14.97 20.00 -21.03
C GLN A 307 -16.03 20.63 -20.10
N GLN A 308 -16.68 19.84 -19.26
CA GLN A 308 -17.71 20.28 -18.33
C GLN A 308 -17.09 20.62 -16.97
N ALA A 309 -17.74 21.51 -16.21
CA ALA A 309 -17.34 21.80 -14.83
C ALA A 309 -17.35 20.53 -13.96
N GLY A 310 -16.40 20.48 -13.02
CA GLY A 310 -16.27 19.44 -12.00
C GLY A 310 -16.65 19.95 -10.60
N ALA A 311 -16.48 19.09 -9.61
CA ALA A 311 -16.53 19.47 -8.20
C ALA A 311 -15.28 20.26 -7.83
N VAL A 312 -15.43 21.43 -7.21
CA VAL A 312 -14.31 22.32 -6.86
C VAL A 312 -13.56 21.78 -5.64
N ALA A 313 -12.29 21.42 -5.82
CA ALA A 313 -11.39 20.97 -4.76
C ALA A 313 -10.64 22.13 -4.10
N ARG A 314 -10.23 23.12 -4.91
CA ARG A 314 -9.54 24.33 -4.44
C ARG A 314 -9.84 25.49 -5.37
N SER A 315 -10.08 26.68 -4.82
CA SER A 315 -10.23 27.91 -5.60
C SER A 315 -9.74 29.10 -4.79
N GLU A 316 -8.71 29.78 -5.28
CA GLU A 316 -8.10 30.97 -4.67
C GLU A 316 -7.77 31.97 -5.77
N GLY A 317 -8.03 33.26 -5.54
CA GLY A 317 -7.87 34.30 -6.57
C GLY A 317 -8.86 34.21 -7.73
N ASP A 318 -8.74 35.12 -8.70
CA ASP A 318 -9.53 35.13 -9.93
C ASP A 318 -8.70 34.58 -11.10
N VAL A 319 -8.79 33.27 -11.33
CA VAL A 319 -8.04 32.56 -12.38
C VAL A 319 -8.44 33.03 -13.78
N ALA A 320 -9.71 33.38 -14.01
CA ALA A 320 -10.19 33.80 -15.33
C ALA A 320 -9.61 35.17 -15.70
N ALA A 321 -9.66 36.13 -14.76
CA ALA A 321 -9.03 37.44 -14.94
C ALA A 321 -7.51 37.32 -15.11
N ALA A 322 -6.86 36.50 -14.27
CA ALA A 322 -5.41 36.30 -14.32
C ALA A 322 -4.94 35.63 -15.62
N LEU A 323 -5.68 34.64 -16.15
CA LEU A 323 -5.38 34.03 -17.47
C LEU A 323 -5.56 35.04 -18.61
N SER A 324 -6.55 35.93 -18.52
CA SER A 324 -6.81 36.95 -19.53
C SER A 324 -5.73 38.03 -19.55
N ALA A 325 -5.12 38.31 -18.41
CA ALA A 325 -4.04 39.29 -18.25
C ALA A 325 -2.63 38.69 -18.41
N ALA A 326 -2.50 37.37 -18.55
CA ALA A 326 -1.20 36.70 -18.65
C ALA A 326 -0.45 37.13 -19.92
N ALA A 327 0.87 37.33 -19.80
CA ALA A 327 1.72 37.65 -20.94
C ALA A 327 1.89 36.44 -21.87
N VAL A 328 1.96 35.24 -21.29
CA VAL A 328 1.94 33.97 -22.02
C VAL A 328 0.97 33.03 -21.34
N ARG A 329 0.07 32.45 -22.14
CA ARG A 329 -0.87 31.40 -21.72
C ARG A 329 -0.46 30.07 -22.33
N ILE A 330 -0.53 29.00 -21.54
CA ILE A 330 -0.31 27.62 -21.98
C ILE A 330 -1.57 26.83 -21.67
N ASP A 331 -2.09 26.10 -22.65
CA ASP A 331 -3.16 25.13 -22.48
C ASP A 331 -2.62 23.73 -22.83
N ALA A 332 -2.94 22.73 -22.01
CA ALA A 332 -2.45 21.38 -22.16
C ALA A 332 -3.49 20.34 -21.76
N VAL A 333 -3.39 19.17 -22.40
CA VAL A 333 -4.10 17.95 -22.00
C VAL A 333 -3.07 16.91 -21.64
N TYR A 334 -3.23 16.30 -20.47
CA TYR A 334 -2.41 15.18 -20.03
C TYR A 334 -3.25 13.92 -19.89
N GLN A 335 -2.66 12.78 -20.25
CA GLN A 335 -3.34 11.49 -20.26
C GLN A 335 -2.48 10.41 -19.60
N LEU A 336 -3.09 9.64 -18.70
CA LEU A 336 -2.46 8.49 -18.06
C LEU A 336 -3.33 7.26 -18.25
N PRO A 337 -2.75 6.10 -18.61
CA PRO A 337 -3.50 4.92 -18.99
C PRO A 337 -3.98 4.15 -17.76
N PHE A 338 -4.92 3.22 -18.00
CA PHE A 338 -5.19 2.15 -17.06
C PHE A 338 -3.92 1.32 -16.84
N LEU A 339 -3.65 0.93 -15.60
CA LEU A 339 -2.52 0.07 -15.25
C LEU A 339 -2.97 -1.12 -14.40
N ALA A 340 -2.38 -2.28 -14.67
CA ALA A 340 -2.43 -3.43 -13.79
C ALA A 340 -1.31 -3.34 -12.73
N HIS A 341 -1.52 -3.99 -11.58
CA HIS A 341 -0.53 -3.98 -10.49
C HIS A 341 0.62 -4.96 -10.68
N THR A 342 0.35 -6.08 -11.34
CA THR A 342 1.33 -7.15 -11.62
C THR A 342 2.12 -7.64 -10.40
N ALA A 343 1.44 -7.80 -9.26
CA ALA A 343 2.03 -8.42 -8.07
C ALA A 343 2.62 -9.80 -8.42
N MET A 344 3.86 -10.09 -8.02
CA MET A 344 4.55 -11.33 -8.41
C MET A 344 3.81 -12.60 -7.96
N GLU A 345 3.17 -12.57 -6.78
CA GLU A 345 2.20 -13.58 -6.35
C GLU A 345 0.81 -13.29 -6.95
N PRO A 346 0.32 -14.09 -7.93
CA PRO A 346 -1.01 -13.92 -8.49
C PRO A 346 -2.11 -14.07 -7.43
N MET A 347 -3.29 -13.55 -7.72
CA MET A 347 -4.44 -13.64 -6.83
C MET A 347 -4.75 -15.09 -6.48
N ASN A 348 -4.95 -15.31 -5.18
CA ASN A 348 -5.19 -16.62 -4.62
C ASN A 348 -5.92 -16.50 -3.28
N CYS A 349 -6.67 -17.54 -2.93
CA CYS A 349 -7.26 -17.70 -1.61
C CYS A 349 -7.54 -19.19 -1.38
N THR A 350 -7.13 -19.70 -0.22
CA THR A 350 -7.58 -21.01 0.26
C THR A 350 -8.74 -20.82 1.20
N VAL A 351 -9.83 -21.53 0.97
CA VAL A 351 -11.06 -21.42 1.75
C VAL A 351 -11.59 -22.79 2.14
N HIS A 352 -12.15 -22.89 3.34
CA HIS A 352 -12.96 -24.02 3.78
C HIS A 352 -14.28 -23.51 4.34
N VAL A 353 -15.34 -23.66 3.55
CA VAL A 353 -16.70 -23.29 3.97
C VAL A 353 -17.38 -24.49 4.61
N ARG A 354 -17.88 -24.32 5.84
CA ARG A 354 -18.70 -25.29 6.58
C ARG A 354 -19.99 -24.61 7.03
N ASN A 355 -20.93 -25.42 7.53
CA ASN A 355 -22.21 -24.91 8.03
C ASN A 355 -22.06 -24.02 9.28
N ASP A 356 -20.98 -24.18 10.04
CA ASP A 356 -20.77 -23.51 11.32
C ASP A 356 -19.58 -22.53 11.34
N ALA A 357 -18.77 -22.49 10.27
CA ALA A 357 -17.59 -21.66 10.15
C ALA A 357 -17.07 -21.56 8.70
N CYS A 358 -16.35 -20.48 8.40
CA CYS A 358 -15.60 -20.29 7.17
C CYS A 358 -14.17 -19.90 7.51
N GLU A 359 -13.20 -20.70 7.08
CA GLU A 359 -11.78 -20.41 7.27
C GLU A 359 -11.14 -19.96 5.95
N LEU A 360 -10.37 -18.87 6.00
CA LEU A 360 -9.60 -18.32 4.89
C LEU A 360 -8.12 -18.34 5.23
N TRP A 361 -7.29 -18.80 4.31
CA TRP A 361 -5.85 -18.54 4.29
C TRP A 361 -5.52 -17.71 3.06
N VAL A 362 -5.05 -16.49 3.29
CA VAL A 362 -4.90 -15.48 2.23
C VAL A 362 -3.83 -14.48 2.62
N GLY A 363 -3.19 -13.84 1.64
CA GLY A 363 -2.48 -12.59 1.83
C GLY A 363 -3.37 -11.42 1.36
N THR A 364 -3.91 -10.64 2.29
CA THR A 364 -4.74 -9.46 1.99
C THR A 364 -4.29 -8.23 2.78
N GLN A 365 -4.38 -7.06 2.15
CA GLN A 365 -4.20 -5.77 2.81
C GLN A 365 -5.45 -5.34 3.59
N ASN A 366 -6.63 -5.91 3.30
CA ASN A 366 -7.91 -5.42 3.82
C ASN A 366 -8.70 -6.55 4.51
N MET A 367 -8.25 -6.89 5.72
CA MET A 367 -8.84 -7.95 6.52
C MET A 367 -10.30 -7.67 6.90
N SER A 368 -10.64 -6.41 7.18
CA SER A 368 -12.00 -5.99 7.51
C SER A 368 -12.98 -6.27 6.37
N SER A 369 -12.67 -5.83 5.14
CA SER A 369 -13.55 -6.08 3.98
C SER A 369 -13.60 -7.57 3.62
N ALA A 370 -12.49 -8.30 3.74
CA ALA A 370 -12.47 -9.74 3.50
C ALA A 370 -13.43 -10.49 4.43
N LYS A 371 -13.44 -10.13 5.72
CA LYS A 371 -14.34 -10.70 6.73
C LYS A 371 -15.81 -10.38 6.43
N GLN A 372 -16.10 -9.12 6.09
CA GLN A 372 -17.45 -8.66 5.77
C GLN A 372 -18.00 -9.35 4.51
N ALA A 373 -17.24 -9.37 3.41
CA ALA A 373 -17.65 -10.02 2.16
C ALA A 373 -17.90 -11.53 2.36
N THR A 374 -17.04 -12.20 3.14
CA THR A 374 -17.18 -13.63 3.42
C THR A 374 -18.41 -13.93 4.28
N ALA A 375 -18.65 -13.13 5.33
CA ALA A 375 -19.85 -13.27 6.16
C ALA A 375 -21.13 -13.09 5.32
N ALA A 376 -21.17 -12.06 4.45
CA ALA A 376 -22.31 -11.81 3.57
C ALA A 376 -22.57 -12.97 2.58
N LEU A 377 -21.53 -13.53 1.95
CA LEU A 377 -21.67 -14.62 0.99
C LEU A 377 -22.06 -15.95 1.62
N THR A 378 -21.60 -16.21 2.85
CA THR A 378 -21.86 -17.47 3.57
C THR A 378 -23.13 -17.42 4.42
N GLY A 379 -23.59 -16.23 4.80
CA GLY A 379 -24.66 -16.05 5.79
C GLY A 379 -24.20 -16.33 7.23
N LEU A 380 -22.91 -16.62 7.45
CA LEU A 380 -22.36 -16.86 8.77
C LEU A 380 -22.17 -15.54 9.52
N PRO A 381 -22.34 -15.52 10.85
CA PRO A 381 -22.03 -14.33 11.62
C PRO A 381 -20.50 -14.08 11.62
N PRO A 382 -20.04 -12.81 11.71
CA PRO A 382 -18.64 -12.46 11.48
C PRO A 382 -17.63 -13.22 12.35
N GLU A 383 -17.96 -13.58 13.58
CA GLU A 383 -17.10 -14.36 14.49
C GLU A 383 -16.84 -15.80 14.03
N LYS A 384 -17.64 -16.30 13.08
CA LYS A 384 -17.45 -17.62 12.44
C LYS A 384 -16.62 -17.54 11.17
N VAL A 385 -16.21 -16.33 10.76
CA VAL A 385 -15.24 -16.11 9.69
C VAL A 385 -13.85 -15.94 10.30
N ILE A 386 -13.00 -16.93 10.08
CA ILE A 386 -11.64 -16.99 10.60
C ILE A 386 -10.67 -16.72 9.45
N ILE A 387 -9.83 -15.70 9.60
CA ILE A 387 -8.85 -15.30 8.59
C ILE A 387 -7.45 -15.53 9.13
N HIS A 388 -6.73 -16.42 8.47
CA HIS A 388 -5.29 -16.65 8.62
C HIS A 388 -4.58 -15.76 7.59
N ASN A 389 -4.29 -14.51 7.97
CA ASN A 389 -3.65 -13.57 7.06
C ASN A 389 -2.13 -13.80 7.01
N HIS A 390 -1.61 -13.98 5.81
CA HIS A 390 -0.20 -14.19 5.53
C HIS A 390 0.44 -12.93 4.95
N ILE A 391 1.78 -12.91 4.90
CA ILE A 391 2.54 -11.90 4.15
C ILE A 391 2.16 -11.99 2.66
N VAL A 392 2.22 -10.85 1.97
CA VAL A 392 1.78 -10.69 0.58
C VAL A 392 2.98 -10.66 -0.37
N GLY A 393 2.92 -11.41 -1.48
CA GLY A 393 3.96 -11.43 -2.53
C GLY A 393 3.86 -10.27 -3.52
N GLY A 394 3.77 -9.05 -2.99
CA GLY A 394 3.48 -7.82 -3.74
C GLY A 394 2.01 -7.41 -3.63
N GLY A 395 1.76 -6.21 -3.11
CA GLY A 395 0.40 -5.67 -2.94
C GLY A 395 0.07 -4.62 -3.99
N PHE A 396 0.87 -3.55 -4.00
CA PHE A 396 0.79 -2.41 -4.94
C PHE A 396 -0.61 -1.79 -5.10
N GLY A 397 -1.55 -2.06 -4.19
CA GLY A 397 -2.96 -1.67 -4.28
C GLY A 397 -3.89 -2.84 -4.65
N ARG A 398 -3.43 -3.83 -5.42
CA ARG A 398 -4.22 -5.01 -5.86
C ARG A 398 -4.91 -5.75 -4.72
N ARG A 399 -4.21 -5.87 -3.59
CA ARG A 399 -4.61 -6.68 -2.43
C ARG A 399 -5.44 -5.92 -1.40
N LEU A 400 -5.79 -4.66 -1.69
CA LEU A 400 -6.86 -3.93 -0.98
C LEU A 400 -8.25 -4.42 -1.43
N GLU A 401 -8.36 -4.87 -2.68
CA GLU A 401 -9.54 -5.54 -3.20
C GLU A 401 -9.64 -6.98 -2.68
N VAL A 402 -10.88 -7.46 -2.56
CA VAL A 402 -11.21 -8.77 -2.00
C VAL A 402 -11.98 -9.66 -3.00
N ASP A 403 -11.98 -9.28 -4.27
CA ASP A 403 -12.59 -9.99 -5.40
C ASP A 403 -12.09 -11.44 -5.53
N GLY A 404 -10.78 -11.66 -5.42
CA GLY A 404 -10.21 -13.01 -5.40
C GLY A 404 -10.72 -13.86 -4.23
N ILE A 405 -11.01 -13.24 -3.07
CA ILE A 405 -11.62 -13.90 -1.92
C ILE A 405 -13.10 -14.20 -2.21
N VAL A 406 -13.83 -13.26 -2.81
CA VAL A 406 -15.23 -13.44 -3.21
C VAL A 406 -15.39 -14.63 -4.15
N HIS A 407 -14.59 -14.73 -5.21
CA HIS A 407 -14.61 -15.89 -6.11
C HIS A 407 -14.27 -17.18 -5.36
N ALA A 408 -13.24 -17.15 -4.50
CA ALA A 408 -12.88 -18.33 -3.72
C ALA A 408 -14.02 -18.81 -2.82
N VAL A 409 -14.72 -17.91 -2.11
CA VAL A 409 -15.86 -18.27 -1.26
C VAL A 409 -17.03 -18.78 -2.10
N LYS A 410 -17.37 -18.15 -3.23
CA LYS A 410 -18.41 -18.64 -4.17
C LYS A 410 -18.12 -20.09 -4.62
N ILE A 411 -16.86 -20.40 -4.93
CA ILE A 411 -16.42 -21.75 -5.32
C ILE A 411 -16.44 -22.69 -4.10
N GLY A 412 -15.87 -22.27 -2.97
CA GLY A 412 -15.73 -23.07 -1.75
C GLY A 412 -17.07 -23.51 -1.15
N LYS A 413 -18.15 -22.73 -1.33
CA LYS A 413 -19.52 -23.13 -0.96
C LYS A 413 -20.01 -24.40 -1.69
N GLN A 414 -19.42 -24.73 -2.83
CA GLN A 414 -19.81 -25.85 -3.68
C GLN A 414 -18.85 -27.05 -3.59
N VAL A 415 -17.75 -26.93 -2.83
CA VAL A 415 -16.68 -27.94 -2.74
C VAL A 415 -16.66 -28.57 -1.35
N LYS A 416 -16.52 -29.89 -1.28
CA LYS A 416 -16.33 -30.60 0.00
C LYS A 416 -14.89 -30.47 0.47
N GLY A 417 -14.70 -29.84 1.63
CA GLY A 417 -13.38 -29.64 2.25
C GLY A 417 -12.68 -28.37 1.76
N PRO A 418 -11.43 -28.12 2.20
CA PRO A 418 -10.67 -26.95 1.80
C PRO A 418 -10.33 -26.96 0.30
N VAL A 419 -10.48 -25.80 -0.34
CA VAL A 419 -10.09 -25.57 -1.75
C VAL A 419 -9.24 -24.31 -1.87
N LYS A 420 -8.13 -24.42 -2.59
CA LYS A 420 -7.25 -23.31 -2.94
C LYS A 420 -7.53 -22.86 -4.35
N VAL A 421 -8.16 -21.69 -4.49
CA VAL A 421 -8.42 -21.05 -5.77
C VAL A 421 -7.24 -20.18 -6.15
N ILE A 422 -6.69 -20.41 -7.35
CA ILE A 422 -5.51 -19.72 -7.86
C ILE A 422 -5.84 -19.15 -9.24
N TRP A 423 -5.57 -17.87 -9.42
CA TRP A 423 -5.67 -17.22 -10.72
C TRP A 423 -4.38 -17.45 -11.50
N SER A 424 -4.47 -17.58 -12.83
CA SER A 424 -3.27 -17.48 -13.66
C SER A 424 -2.80 -16.02 -13.71
N ARG A 425 -1.64 -15.77 -14.34
CA ARG A 425 -1.19 -14.38 -14.53
C ARG A 425 -2.14 -13.64 -15.48
N GLU A 426 -2.60 -14.34 -16.51
CA GLU A 426 -3.58 -13.87 -17.48
C GLU A 426 -4.87 -13.44 -16.80
N GLU A 427 -5.43 -14.30 -15.94
CA GLU A 427 -6.61 -13.95 -15.15
C GLU A 427 -6.38 -12.74 -14.23
N ASP A 428 -5.22 -12.63 -13.59
CA ASP A 428 -4.89 -11.50 -12.70
C ASP A 428 -4.72 -10.18 -13.46
N ILE A 429 -4.16 -10.20 -14.67
CA ILE A 429 -4.03 -9.00 -15.50
C ILE A 429 -5.38 -8.64 -16.15
N GLN A 430 -6.14 -9.61 -16.66
CA GLN A 430 -7.38 -9.35 -17.42
C GLN A 430 -8.60 -9.04 -16.54
N HIS A 431 -8.57 -9.43 -15.27
CA HIS A 431 -9.64 -9.17 -14.30
C HIS A 431 -9.15 -8.34 -13.11
N GLY A 432 -8.14 -7.50 -13.36
CA GLY A 432 -7.64 -6.56 -12.37
C GLY A 432 -8.64 -5.45 -12.06
N TYR A 433 -8.48 -4.83 -10.90
CA TYR A 433 -9.02 -3.50 -10.65
C TYR A 433 -7.94 -2.48 -11.04
N TYR A 434 -8.08 -1.83 -12.17
CA TYR A 434 -6.99 -1.04 -12.75
C TYR A 434 -6.80 0.31 -12.04
N ARG A 435 -5.59 0.86 -12.08
CA ARG A 435 -5.43 2.31 -11.89
C ARG A 435 -6.36 3.00 -12.89
N PRO A 436 -7.18 4.00 -12.50
CA PRO A 436 -8.02 4.70 -13.46
C PRO A 436 -7.22 5.31 -14.63
N TYR A 437 -7.87 5.41 -15.78
CA TYR A 437 -7.44 6.35 -16.81
C TYR A 437 -7.76 7.77 -16.33
N TYR A 438 -6.79 8.67 -16.46
CA TYR A 438 -6.96 10.08 -16.12
C TYR A 438 -6.77 10.95 -17.35
N TYR A 439 -7.66 11.93 -17.50
CA TYR A 439 -7.67 12.92 -18.57
C TYR A 439 -7.75 14.32 -17.95
N ASP A 440 -6.62 15.00 -17.93
CA ASP A 440 -6.43 16.24 -17.19
C ASP A 440 -6.31 17.41 -18.16
N ARG A 441 -7.14 18.44 -17.97
CA ARG A 441 -7.08 19.70 -18.73
C ARG A 441 -6.48 20.79 -17.88
N LEU A 442 -5.42 21.42 -18.38
CA LEU A 442 -4.70 22.49 -17.68
C LEU A 442 -4.64 23.76 -18.53
N SER A 443 -4.78 24.89 -17.84
CA SER A 443 -4.47 26.21 -18.36
C SER A 443 -3.61 26.96 -17.35
N GLY A 444 -2.50 27.51 -17.79
CA GLY A 444 -1.58 28.30 -16.96
C GLY A 444 -1.24 29.61 -17.62
N GLY A 445 -0.95 30.62 -16.81
CA GLY A 445 -0.49 31.93 -17.29
C GLY A 445 0.78 32.36 -16.57
N ILE A 446 1.72 32.98 -17.29
CA ILE A 446 2.86 33.69 -16.70
C ILE A 446 2.83 35.19 -17.04
N ASP A 447 3.37 36.02 -16.15
CA ASP A 447 3.59 37.45 -16.39
C ASP A 447 4.85 37.72 -17.26
N GLY A 448 5.13 39.00 -17.54
CA GLY A 448 6.31 39.41 -18.31
C GLY A 448 7.66 39.14 -17.61
N ALA A 449 7.67 38.86 -16.31
CA ALA A 449 8.84 38.41 -15.54
C ALA A 449 8.91 36.87 -15.43
N GLY A 450 7.99 36.18 -16.11
CA GLY A 450 7.89 34.73 -16.12
C GLY A 450 7.36 34.11 -14.82
N ASN A 451 6.74 34.86 -13.92
CA ASN A 451 6.10 34.29 -12.73
C ASN A 451 4.72 33.71 -13.09
N PRO A 452 4.33 32.55 -12.54
CA PRO A 452 2.96 32.05 -12.66
C PRO A 452 1.97 33.04 -12.05
N VAL A 453 0.94 33.41 -12.82
CA VAL A 453 -0.16 34.26 -12.36
C VAL A 453 -1.49 33.52 -12.27
N ALA A 454 -1.63 32.41 -13.00
CA ALA A 454 -2.88 31.65 -13.03
C ALA A 454 -2.62 30.15 -13.22
N TRP A 455 -3.46 29.34 -12.59
CA TRP A 455 -3.48 27.88 -12.70
C TRP A 455 -4.93 27.37 -12.68
N SER A 456 -5.36 26.76 -13.77
CA SER A 456 -6.63 26.02 -13.85
C SER A 456 -6.32 24.57 -14.16
N HIS A 457 -6.85 23.64 -13.36
CA HIS A 457 -6.61 22.22 -13.51
C HIS A 457 -7.89 21.43 -13.26
N ARG A 458 -8.40 20.79 -14.31
CA ARG A 458 -9.52 19.87 -14.20
C ARG A 458 -9.04 18.44 -14.40
N ILE A 459 -9.28 17.61 -13.40
CA ILE A 459 -8.94 16.20 -13.38
C ILE A 459 -10.19 15.40 -13.73
N SER A 460 -10.13 14.55 -14.75
CA SER A 460 -11.27 13.71 -15.16
C SER A 460 -10.90 12.23 -15.10
N GLY A 461 -11.67 11.44 -14.36
CA GLY A 461 -11.42 10.00 -14.18
C GLY A 461 -12.32 9.38 -13.12
N SER A 462 -12.14 8.08 -12.86
CA SER A 462 -12.90 7.36 -11.83
C SER A 462 -12.66 7.94 -10.44
N SER A 463 -13.68 7.83 -9.58
CA SER A 463 -13.53 8.03 -8.13
C SER A 463 -13.51 6.70 -7.40
N ILE A 464 -12.37 6.36 -6.79
CA ILE A 464 -12.24 5.13 -6.01
C ILE A 464 -12.99 5.29 -4.68
N PHE A 465 -12.98 6.48 -4.09
CA PHE A 465 -13.73 6.76 -2.85
C PHE A 465 -15.25 6.71 -3.06
N ALA A 466 -15.78 7.17 -4.19
CA ALA A 466 -17.21 7.04 -4.50
C ALA A 466 -17.67 5.57 -4.49
N ARG A 467 -16.81 4.63 -4.93
CA ARG A 467 -17.10 3.20 -4.91
C ARG A 467 -17.04 2.60 -3.50
N ILE A 468 -15.96 2.86 -2.76
CA ILE A 468 -15.66 2.06 -1.56
C ILE A 468 -15.95 2.76 -0.23
N ALA A 469 -16.02 4.09 -0.23
CA ALA A 469 -16.24 4.90 0.96
C ALA A 469 -16.89 6.24 0.59
N PRO A 470 -18.12 6.24 0.01
CA PRO A 470 -18.75 7.45 -0.51
C PRO A 470 -18.94 8.55 0.55
N ALA A 471 -19.06 8.18 1.83
CA ALA A 471 -19.13 9.13 2.94
C ALA A 471 -17.84 9.94 3.17
N ALA A 472 -16.71 9.52 2.60
CA ALA A 472 -15.45 10.27 2.65
C ALA A 472 -15.39 11.36 1.56
N MET A 473 -16.22 11.28 0.53
CA MET A 473 -16.35 12.30 -0.51
C MET A 473 -17.03 13.54 0.07
N ARG A 474 -16.48 14.72 -0.20
CA ARG A 474 -17.09 16.00 0.21
C ARG A 474 -17.40 16.83 -1.03
N ASN A 475 -18.65 17.24 -1.19
CA ASN A 475 -19.11 18.07 -2.31
C ASN A 475 -18.76 17.50 -3.70
N GLY A 476 -18.72 16.17 -3.84
CA GLY A 476 -18.38 15.51 -5.11
C GLY A 476 -16.87 15.42 -5.41
N VAL A 477 -16.00 15.88 -4.50
CA VAL A 477 -14.54 15.78 -4.65
C VAL A 477 -14.04 14.46 -4.09
N ASP A 478 -13.27 13.73 -4.90
CA ASP A 478 -12.45 12.61 -4.44
C ASP A 478 -11.15 13.17 -3.84
N PRO A 479 -10.94 13.05 -2.51
CA PRO A 479 -9.78 13.64 -1.86
C PRO A 479 -8.45 13.03 -2.32
N ASP A 480 -8.46 11.78 -2.76
CA ASP A 480 -7.28 11.12 -3.32
C ASP A 480 -7.07 11.57 -4.77
N GLY A 481 -8.12 11.59 -5.59
CA GLY A 481 -8.04 12.02 -6.99
C GLY A 481 -7.51 13.44 -7.22
N VAL A 482 -7.50 14.29 -6.19
CA VAL A 482 -6.98 15.67 -6.26
C VAL A 482 -5.79 15.95 -5.35
N GLU A 483 -5.28 14.98 -4.58
CA GLU A 483 -4.31 15.22 -3.50
C GLU A 483 -3.12 16.07 -3.97
N GLY A 484 -2.39 15.59 -4.99
CA GLY A 484 -1.17 16.22 -5.49
C GLY A 484 -1.41 17.46 -6.34
N ALA A 485 -2.64 17.70 -6.79
CA ALA A 485 -3.01 18.86 -7.59
C ALA A 485 -3.56 20.02 -6.74
N SER A 486 -4.26 19.69 -5.65
CA SER A 486 -4.83 20.67 -4.73
C SER A 486 -3.81 21.17 -3.70
N HIS A 487 -2.86 20.31 -3.28
CA HIS A 487 -1.85 20.63 -2.27
C HIS A 487 -0.45 20.79 -2.88
N LEU A 488 -0.33 21.70 -3.86
CA LEU A 488 0.94 22.01 -4.50
C LEU A 488 1.98 22.50 -3.49
N PRO A 489 3.27 22.13 -3.63
CA PRO A 489 4.33 22.70 -2.80
C PRO A 489 4.63 24.17 -3.16
N TYR A 490 4.12 24.65 -4.30
CA TYR A 490 4.33 26.00 -4.83
C TYR A 490 3.26 26.99 -4.41
N LYS A 491 3.67 28.24 -4.23
CA LYS A 491 2.75 29.37 -4.08
C LYS A 491 2.31 29.88 -5.45
N LEU A 492 1.01 29.87 -5.70
CA LEU A 492 0.38 30.40 -6.91
C LEU A 492 -0.67 31.45 -6.51
N PRO A 493 -0.68 32.65 -7.12
CA PRO A 493 -1.56 33.74 -6.70
C PRO A 493 -3.03 33.52 -7.10
N ALA A 494 -3.29 32.82 -8.20
CA ALA A 494 -4.63 32.38 -8.58
C ALA A 494 -4.60 30.91 -9.00
N ILE A 495 -5.38 30.08 -8.32
CA ILE A 495 -5.47 28.63 -8.56
C ILE A 495 -6.92 28.16 -8.51
N HIS A 496 -7.28 27.29 -9.44
CA HIS A 496 -8.57 26.63 -9.50
C HIS A 496 -8.38 25.16 -9.87
N VAL A 497 -8.82 24.25 -9.01
CA VAL A 497 -8.70 22.80 -9.17
C VAL A 497 -10.08 22.16 -9.05
N GLU A 498 -10.47 21.40 -10.08
CA GLU A 498 -11.74 20.69 -10.14
C GLU A 498 -11.54 19.19 -10.37
N PHE A 499 -12.43 18.39 -9.78
CA PHE A 499 -12.54 16.96 -10.03
C PHE A 499 -13.83 16.64 -10.78
N LYS A 500 -13.70 16.04 -11.96
CA LYS A 500 -14.81 15.52 -12.75
C LYS A 500 -14.82 14.00 -12.66
N GLN A 501 -15.71 13.46 -11.84
CA GLN A 501 -15.91 12.01 -11.79
C GLN A 501 -16.46 11.51 -13.13
N VAL A 502 -15.74 10.58 -13.76
CA VAL A 502 -16.12 9.91 -15.01
C VAL A 502 -15.81 8.42 -14.85
N GLU A 503 -16.85 7.61 -14.70
CA GLU A 503 -16.68 6.17 -14.58
C GLU A 503 -16.66 5.51 -15.97
N PRO A 504 -15.61 4.75 -16.32
CA PRO A 504 -15.58 3.98 -17.54
C PRO A 504 -16.60 2.83 -17.46
N GLN A 505 -17.43 2.69 -18.49
CA GLN A 505 -18.35 1.57 -18.58
C GLN A 505 -17.58 0.25 -18.68
N GLY A 506 -17.97 -0.76 -17.89
CA GLY A 506 -17.41 -2.11 -18.02
C GLY A 506 -15.99 -2.28 -17.48
N VAL A 507 -15.44 -1.30 -16.76
CA VAL A 507 -14.08 -1.36 -16.22
C VAL A 507 -14.10 -1.16 -14.70
N LEU A 508 -13.43 -2.04 -13.96
CA LEU A 508 -13.26 -1.90 -12.52
C LEU A 508 -11.96 -1.16 -12.22
N THR A 509 -12.04 -0.17 -11.33
CA THR A 509 -10.88 0.65 -10.94
C THR A 509 -10.61 0.64 -9.45
N SER A 510 -9.34 0.69 -9.09
CA SER A 510 -8.86 0.78 -7.70
C SER A 510 -7.50 1.46 -7.63
N TRP A 511 -7.00 1.59 -6.41
CA TRP A 511 -5.70 2.16 -6.12
C TRP A 511 -4.59 1.32 -6.72
N TRP A 512 -3.61 2.01 -7.28
CA TRP A 512 -2.35 1.48 -7.74
C TRP A 512 -1.24 2.26 -7.03
N ARG A 513 -0.11 1.60 -6.71
CA ARG A 513 0.96 2.19 -5.87
C ARG A 513 1.31 3.60 -6.33
N GLY A 514 1.18 4.59 -5.44
CA GLY A 514 1.32 5.99 -5.80
C GLY A 514 0.00 6.75 -5.66
N VAL A 515 -1.14 6.04 -5.67
CA VAL A 515 -2.48 6.57 -5.34
C VAL A 515 -2.81 7.80 -6.20
N GLY A 516 -3.59 8.76 -5.71
CA GLY A 516 -3.80 10.06 -6.36
C GLY A 516 -2.53 10.76 -6.84
N PRO A 517 -1.46 10.87 -6.01
CA PRO A 517 -0.22 11.49 -6.45
C PRO A 517 0.39 10.87 -7.72
N SER A 518 0.16 9.59 -8.01
CA SER A 518 0.73 8.92 -9.20
C SER A 518 0.28 9.54 -10.53
N HIS A 519 -0.90 10.17 -10.56
CA HIS A 519 -1.37 10.89 -11.75
C HIS A 519 -1.22 12.40 -11.58
N ASN A 520 -1.50 12.96 -10.41
CA ASN A 520 -1.39 14.41 -10.21
C ASN A 520 0.05 14.93 -10.39
N ILE A 521 1.05 14.23 -9.83
CA ILE A 521 2.44 14.73 -9.82
C ILE A 521 3.04 14.76 -11.23
N PHE A 522 2.71 13.79 -12.08
CA PHE A 522 3.09 13.83 -13.51
C PHE A 522 2.62 15.11 -14.17
N VAL A 523 1.33 15.43 -14.00
CA VAL A 523 0.68 16.57 -14.64
C VAL A 523 1.21 17.89 -14.09
N VAL A 524 1.25 18.02 -12.77
CA VAL A 524 1.73 19.22 -12.07
C VAL A 524 3.17 19.54 -12.43
N GLU A 525 4.08 18.58 -12.26
CA GLU A 525 5.51 18.85 -12.42
C GLU A 525 5.94 18.97 -13.89
N SER A 526 5.22 18.32 -14.81
CA SER A 526 5.44 18.55 -16.24
C SER A 526 4.98 19.96 -16.62
N PHE A 527 3.83 20.41 -16.12
CA PHE A 527 3.30 21.72 -16.47
C PHE A 527 4.09 22.86 -15.82
N ILE A 528 4.59 22.70 -14.60
CA ILE A 528 5.56 23.64 -13.99
C ILE A 528 6.82 23.76 -14.86
N ASP A 529 7.29 22.66 -15.45
CA ASP A 529 8.44 22.68 -16.37
C ASP A 529 8.12 23.38 -17.70
N GLU A 530 6.90 23.26 -18.20
CA GLU A 530 6.42 24.04 -19.35
C GLU A 530 6.38 25.54 -19.05
N LEU A 531 5.92 25.94 -17.86
CA LEU A 531 5.95 27.34 -17.42
C LEU A 531 7.38 27.87 -17.30
N ALA A 532 8.32 27.05 -16.78
CA ALA A 532 9.74 27.39 -16.72
C ALA A 532 10.33 27.60 -18.13
N ALA A 533 10.02 26.72 -19.07
CA ALA A 533 10.46 26.84 -20.46
C ALA A 533 9.89 28.09 -21.15
N ALA A 534 8.60 28.39 -20.94
CA ALA A 534 7.97 29.60 -21.46
C ALA A 534 8.57 30.89 -20.85
N ALA A 535 8.94 30.84 -19.57
CA ALA A 535 9.68 31.90 -18.88
C ALA A 535 11.16 31.97 -19.28
N LYS A 536 11.66 31.03 -20.10
CA LYS A 536 13.08 30.89 -20.48
C LYS A 536 14.01 30.82 -19.27
N MET A 537 13.56 30.12 -18.22
CA MET A 537 14.29 29.97 -16.97
C MET A 537 14.70 28.52 -16.77
N ASP A 538 15.88 28.30 -16.18
CA ASP A 538 16.29 26.97 -15.74
C ASP A 538 15.22 26.37 -14.79
N PRO A 539 14.80 25.11 -14.98
CA PRO A 539 13.68 24.53 -14.25
C PRO A 539 13.95 24.28 -12.76
N VAL A 540 15.22 24.19 -12.33
CA VAL A 540 15.58 24.16 -10.90
C VAL A 540 15.48 25.55 -10.31
N GLU A 541 16.05 26.57 -10.96
CA GLU A 541 15.95 27.97 -10.48
C GLU A 541 14.50 28.47 -10.45
N TYR A 542 13.70 28.07 -11.45
CA TYR A 542 12.27 28.36 -11.48
C TYR A 542 11.56 27.81 -10.24
N ARG A 543 11.78 26.53 -9.92
CA ARG A 543 11.21 25.89 -8.74
C ARG A 543 11.74 26.51 -7.44
N LYS A 544 13.03 26.84 -7.34
CA LYS A 544 13.59 27.53 -6.17
C LYS A 544 12.87 28.85 -5.89
N ARG A 545 12.61 29.65 -6.94
CA ARG A 545 11.84 30.90 -6.83
C ARG A 545 10.44 30.66 -6.26
N LEU A 546 9.72 29.65 -6.78
CA LEU A 546 8.36 29.31 -6.35
C LEU A 546 8.27 28.65 -4.96
N LEU A 547 9.37 28.06 -4.48
CA LEU A 547 9.47 27.39 -3.18
C LEU A 547 10.11 28.26 -2.09
N SER A 548 10.28 29.56 -2.32
CA SER A 548 10.94 30.47 -1.38
C SER A 548 10.27 30.51 0.02
N GLU A 549 8.95 30.27 0.09
CA GLU A 549 8.19 30.18 1.34
C GLU A 549 8.05 28.73 1.87
N ASN A 550 8.65 27.74 1.20
CA ASN A 550 8.62 26.33 1.58
C ASN A 550 10.05 25.78 1.78
N PRO A 551 10.68 26.05 2.95
CA PRO A 551 12.09 25.71 3.17
C PRO A 551 12.37 24.20 3.13
N ARG A 552 11.42 23.35 3.48
CA ARG A 552 11.60 21.87 3.42
C ARG A 552 11.62 21.37 1.97
N ALA A 553 10.67 21.82 1.15
CA ALA A 553 10.66 21.52 -0.28
C ALA A 553 11.91 22.08 -0.98
N LEU A 554 12.31 23.31 -0.63
CA LEU A 554 13.52 23.93 -1.16
C LEU A 554 14.78 23.13 -0.80
N LYS A 555 14.88 22.62 0.44
CA LYS A 555 16.02 21.82 0.91
C LYS A 555 16.15 20.50 0.14
N VAL A 556 15.05 19.79 -0.12
CA VAL A 556 15.11 18.56 -0.95
C VAL A 556 15.48 18.88 -2.40
N LEU A 557 14.94 19.96 -2.98
CA LEU A 557 15.28 20.40 -4.34
C LEU A 557 16.77 20.75 -4.48
N GLN A 558 17.30 21.52 -3.52
CA GLN A 558 18.72 21.90 -3.51
C GLN A 558 19.63 20.67 -3.39
N LEU A 559 19.30 19.76 -2.48
CA LEU A 559 20.10 18.55 -2.29
C LEU A 559 20.08 17.65 -3.53
N VAL A 560 18.92 17.43 -4.16
CA VAL A 560 18.87 16.58 -5.36
C VAL A 560 19.62 17.22 -6.53
N ALA A 561 19.53 18.54 -6.70
CA ALA A 561 20.24 19.25 -7.75
C ALA A 561 21.76 19.17 -7.56
N GLU A 562 22.25 19.34 -6.32
CA GLU A 562 23.65 19.15 -5.97
C GLU A 562 24.13 17.73 -6.30
N LYS A 563 23.41 16.70 -5.81
CA LYS A 563 23.81 15.30 -5.96
C LYS A 563 23.72 14.77 -7.40
N ALA A 564 22.79 15.31 -8.18
CA ALA A 564 22.72 15.05 -9.61
C ALA A 564 23.82 15.78 -10.41
N GLY A 565 24.49 16.78 -9.85
CA GLY A 565 25.42 17.64 -10.57
C GLY A 565 24.70 18.52 -11.61
N TRP A 566 23.55 19.09 -11.22
CA TRP A 566 22.76 19.98 -12.07
C TRP A 566 23.60 21.15 -12.58
N GLY A 567 23.41 21.54 -13.85
CA GLY A 567 24.21 22.57 -14.53
C GLY A 567 25.37 22.01 -15.37
N ASN A 568 25.74 20.74 -15.22
CA ASN A 568 26.69 20.08 -16.12
C ASN A 568 26.10 19.96 -17.54
N VAL A 569 26.93 20.23 -18.55
CA VAL A 569 26.55 20.05 -19.96
C VAL A 569 26.47 18.57 -20.28
N LEU A 570 25.35 18.15 -20.86
CA LEU A 570 25.14 16.79 -21.33
C LEU A 570 25.34 16.69 -22.86
N PRO A 571 25.72 15.51 -23.39
CA PRO A 571 25.80 15.28 -24.83
C PRO A 571 24.47 15.51 -25.55
N GLU A 572 24.53 15.63 -26.87
CA GLU A 572 23.34 15.74 -27.71
C GLU A 572 22.35 14.58 -27.44
N ARG A 573 21.05 14.90 -27.41
CA ARG A 573 19.97 13.95 -27.11
C ARG A 573 20.11 13.23 -25.77
N GLN A 574 20.89 13.79 -24.85
CA GLN A 574 20.85 13.47 -23.44
C GLN A 574 20.30 14.66 -22.67
N GLY A 575 19.50 14.38 -21.66
CA GLY A 575 18.78 15.40 -20.92
C GLY A 575 18.62 15.02 -19.47
N ARG A 576 18.40 16.05 -18.67
CA ARG A 576 18.16 15.92 -17.23
C ARG A 576 16.88 16.63 -16.88
N GLY A 577 16.01 15.94 -16.15
CA GLY A 577 14.71 16.46 -15.74
C GLY A 577 14.59 16.43 -14.22
N VAL A 578 13.87 17.42 -13.68
CA VAL A 578 13.64 17.57 -12.24
C VAL A 578 12.15 17.56 -11.93
N ALA A 579 11.80 17.01 -10.78
CA ALA A 579 10.47 17.05 -10.20
C ALA A 579 10.55 17.27 -8.69
N VAL A 580 9.59 18.01 -8.13
CA VAL A 580 9.39 18.19 -6.68
C VAL A 580 7.96 17.80 -6.33
N GLN A 581 7.77 17.09 -5.22
CA GLN A 581 6.44 16.75 -4.74
C GLN A 581 6.32 16.94 -3.24
N PHE A 582 5.08 17.18 -2.81
CA PHE A 582 4.64 16.97 -1.44
C PHE A 582 3.45 16.00 -1.48
N ALA A 583 3.64 14.81 -0.91
CA ALA A 583 2.61 13.78 -0.84
C ALA A 583 2.83 12.92 0.40
N PHE A 584 1.77 12.38 0.99
CA PHE A 584 1.86 11.48 2.15
C PHE A 584 2.58 12.08 3.37
N GLY A 585 2.65 13.41 3.49
CA GLY A 585 3.41 14.11 4.53
C GLY A 585 4.94 14.11 4.31
N THR A 586 5.40 13.79 3.11
CA THR A 586 6.80 13.69 2.73
C THR A 586 7.10 14.67 1.60
N TYR A 587 8.20 15.42 1.73
CA TYR A 587 8.77 16.19 0.64
C TYR A 587 9.80 15.33 -0.10
N LEU A 588 9.73 15.32 -1.42
CA LEU A 588 10.66 14.58 -2.26
C LEU A 588 10.99 15.39 -3.50
N ALA A 589 12.26 15.39 -3.90
CA ALA A 589 12.69 15.88 -5.20
C ALA A 589 13.46 14.77 -5.92
N MET A 590 13.23 14.65 -7.22
CA MET A 590 13.84 13.61 -8.06
C MET A 590 14.44 14.25 -9.30
N VAL A 591 15.62 13.77 -9.69
CA VAL A 591 16.27 14.09 -10.95
C VAL A 591 16.51 12.80 -11.73
N ALA A 592 16.18 12.79 -13.02
CA ALA A 592 16.45 11.68 -13.92
C ALA A 592 17.37 12.12 -15.07
N ASP A 593 18.37 11.28 -15.38
CA ASP A 593 19.25 11.40 -16.54
C ASP A 593 18.79 10.43 -17.63
N VAL A 594 18.48 10.97 -18.81
CA VAL A 594 17.89 10.23 -19.93
C VAL A 594 18.72 10.42 -21.19
N SER A 595 18.90 9.35 -21.96
CA SER A 595 19.37 9.39 -23.34
C SER A 595 18.27 8.97 -24.30
N VAL A 596 18.10 9.68 -25.41
CA VAL A 596 17.14 9.34 -26.46
C VAL A 596 17.90 9.03 -27.75
N ALA A 597 17.85 7.77 -28.19
CA ALA A 597 18.46 7.34 -29.44
C ALA A 597 17.75 7.96 -30.65
N LYS A 598 18.38 7.90 -31.84
CA LYS A 598 17.84 8.51 -33.08
C LYS A 598 16.53 7.86 -33.54
N ASP A 599 16.36 6.58 -33.27
CA ASP A 599 15.13 5.82 -33.50
C ASP A 599 14.03 6.10 -32.47
N GLY A 600 14.30 6.99 -31.51
CA GLY A 600 13.36 7.40 -30.46
C GLY A 600 13.43 6.56 -29.19
N THR A 601 14.24 5.49 -29.14
CA THR A 601 14.37 4.66 -27.94
C THR A 601 14.88 5.48 -26.76
N VAL A 602 14.15 5.41 -25.65
CA VAL A 602 14.47 6.12 -24.40
C VAL A 602 15.21 5.18 -23.46
N ARG A 603 16.32 5.64 -22.89
CA ARG A 603 17.02 4.96 -21.81
C ARG A 603 17.22 5.90 -20.63
N VAL A 604 16.66 5.53 -19.48
CA VAL A 604 16.95 6.20 -18.21
C VAL A 604 18.22 5.58 -17.66
N THR A 605 19.23 6.41 -17.39
CA THR A 605 20.56 5.94 -17.00
C THR A 605 20.83 6.10 -15.51
N ARG A 606 20.24 7.15 -14.91
CA ARG A 606 20.42 7.49 -13.50
C ARG A 606 19.17 8.18 -12.95
N ILE A 607 18.83 7.88 -11.70
CA ILE A 607 17.81 8.56 -10.91
C ILE A 607 18.43 8.95 -9.57
N VAL A 608 18.37 10.23 -9.23
CA VAL A 608 18.82 10.76 -7.94
C VAL A 608 17.61 11.29 -7.20
N THR A 609 17.42 10.86 -5.95
CA THR A 609 16.28 11.23 -5.12
C THR A 609 16.76 11.88 -3.82
N ALA A 610 16.21 13.03 -3.47
CA ALA A 610 16.31 13.59 -2.12
C ALA A 610 14.95 13.54 -1.44
N VAL A 611 14.90 13.09 -0.18
CA VAL A 611 13.64 12.89 0.55
C VAL A 611 13.72 13.42 1.99
N ASP A 612 12.72 14.18 2.40
CA ASP A 612 12.46 14.60 3.78
C ASP A 612 11.12 14.00 4.22
N CYS A 613 11.18 12.88 4.93
CA CYS A 613 10.03 12.21 5.51
C CYS A 613 9.93 12.42 7.03
N GLY A 614 10.46 13.52 7.57
CA GLY A 614 10.53 13.74 9.01
C GLY A 614 11.51 12.79 9.72
N LEU A 615 11.22 12.47 10.98
CA LEU A 615 12.02 11.52 11.77
C LEU A 615 12.11 10.16 11.07
N THR A 616 13.34 9.74 10.82
CA THR A 616 13.64 8.47 10.14
C THR A 616 13.55 7.29 11.10
N VAL A 617 12.78 6.27 10.73
CA VAL A 617 12.71 5.01 11.49
C VAL A 617 13.85 4.08 11.11
N ASN A 618 13.92 3.70 9.83
CA ASN A 618 14.98 2.84 9.28
C ASN A 618 15.42 3.39 7.91
N PRO A 619 16.62 4.00 7.78
CA PRO A 619 17.08 4.59 6.54
C PRO A 619 17.26 3.57 5.40
N ASP A 620 17.60 2.31 5.71
CA ASP A 620 17.76 1.23 4.71
C ASP A 620 16.41 0.92 4.04
N THR A 621 15.34 0.83 4.84
CA THR A 621 13.97 0.65 4.31
C THR A 621 13.53 1.84 3.46
N ILE A 622 13.90 3.07 3.83
CA ILE A 622 13.58 4.27 3.05
C ILE A 622 14.26 4.20 1.68
N ALA A 623 15.57 3.93 1.64
CA ALA A 623 16.32 3.77 0.39
C ALA A 623 15.70 2.69 -0.51
N ALA A 624 15.45 1.51 0.04
CA ALA A 624 14.82 0.41 -0.71
C ALA A 624 13.43 0.75 -1.26
N GLN A 625 12.64 1.57 -0.55
CA GLN A 625 11.34 2.05 -1.06
C GLN A 625 11.47 3.12 -2.13
N MET A 626 12.48 3.99 -2.07
CA MET A 626 12.76 4.95 -3.13
C MET A 626 13.23 4.23 -4.40
N GLU A 627 14.16 3.29 -4.28
CA GLU A 627 14.67 2.47 -5.38
C GLU A 627 13.56 1.66 -6.04
N GLY A 628 12.87 0.80 -5.29
CA GLY A 628 11.80 -0.02 -5.84
C GLY A 628 10.59 0.80 -6.29
N GLY A 629 10.35 1.95 -5.69
CA GLY A 629 9.28 2.88 -6.09
C GLY A 629 9.57 3.55 -7.43
N ALA A 630 10.80 4.05 -7.61
CA ALA A 630 11.25 4.67 -8.85
C ALA A 630 11.24 3.69 -10.01
N LEU A 631 11.71 2.44 -9.83
CA LEU A 631 11.69 1.42 -10.89
C LEU A 631 10.26 0.99 -11.27
N TYR A 632 9.36 0.88 -10.28
CA TYR A 632 7.96 0.55 -10.51
C TYR A 632 7.23 1.67 -11.28
N GLY A 633 7.46 2.93 -10.92
CA GLY A 633 6.93 4.07 -11.66
C GLY A 633 7.56 4.21 -13.05
N LEU A 634 8.87 3.98 -13.19
CA LEU A 634 9.57 4.00 -14.48
C LEU A 634 8.99 2.97 -15.45
N THR A 635 8.68 1.76 -14.95
CA THR A 635 7.98 0.75 -15.75
C THR A 635 6.68 1.29 -16.34
N ALA A 636 5.87 2.00 -15.54
CA ALA A 636 4.61 2.59 -16.00
C ALA A 636 4.79 3.84 -16.88
N ALA A 637 5.95 4.50 -16.82
CA ALA A 637 6.28 5.61 -17.72
C ALA A 637 6.62 5.11 -19.12
N LEU A 638 7.32 3.97 -19.21
CA LEU A 638 7.81 3.40 -20.47
C LEU A 638 6.85 2.36 -21.07
N TYR A 639 6.09 1.65 -20.23
CA TYR A 639 5.27 0.48 -20.60
C TYR A 639 3.95 0.44 -19.82
N GLY A 640 3.20 -0.66 -20.00
CA GLY A 640 2.17 -1.08 -19.04
C GLY A 640 0.78 -0.49 -19.25
N ALA A 641 0.40 -0.06 -20.45
CA ALA A 641 -0.99 0.31 -20.71
C ALA A 641 -1.91 -0.92 -20.72
N ILE A 642 -3.03 -0.83 -20.00
CA ILE A 642 -4.20 -1.72 -20.18
C ILE A 642 -5.16 -1.05 -21.15
N THR A 643 -5.51 -1.76 -22.22
CA THR A 643 -6.43 -1.30 -23.28
C THR A 643 -7.58 -2.28 -23.48
N PHE A 644 -8.67 -1.77 -24.04
CA PHE A 644 -9.92 -2.51 -24.20
C PHE A 644 -10.35 -2.62 -25.66
N SER A 645 -10.74 -3.82 -26.06
CA SER A 645 -11.38 -4.12 -27.33
C SER A 645 -12.52 -5.11 -27.10
N GLU A 646 -13.71 -4.83 -27.66
CA GLU A 646 -14.91 -5.67 -27.51
C GLU A 646 -15.25 -6.03 -26.04
N GLY A 647 -15.06 -5.07 -25.13
CA GLY A 647 -15.28 -5.22 -23.69
C GLY A 647 -14.22 -6.02 -22.96
N ARG A 648 -13.18 -6.50 -23.66
CA ARG A 648 -12.11 -7.37 -23.14
C ARG A 648 -10.81 -6.61 -23.00
N VAL A 649 -10.00 -7.02 -22.03
CA VAL A 649 -8.64 -6.52 -21.86
C VAL A 649 -7.71 -7.21 -22.84
N GLU A 650 -6.92 -6.42 -23.57
CA GLU A 650 -6.05 -6.94 -24.64
C GLU A 650 -4.75 -7.56 -24.10
N GLN A 651 -4.22 -7.04 -22.99
CA GLN A 651 -2.98 -7.52 -22.38
C GLN A 651 -3.24 -8.67 -21.40
N GLY A 652 -2.35 -9.67 -21.36
CA GLY A 652 -2.54 -10.86 -20.52
C GLY A 652 -1.34 -11.26 -19.66
N ASN A 653 -0.11 -11.11 -20.15
CA ASN A 653 1.08 -11.57 -19.41
C ASN A 653 2.29 -10.68 -19.72
N PHE A 654 3.47 -10.97 -19.17
CA PHE A 654 4.67 -10.13 -19.29
C PHE A 654 5.27 -10.02 -20.70
N ASP A 655 4.71 -10.75 -21.67
CA ASP A 655 4.97 -10.62 -23.10
C ASP A 655 4.14 -9.49 -23.74
N THR A 656 2.93 -9.26 -23.25
CA THR A 656 1.97 -8.23 -23.73
C THR A 656 1.83 -7.05 -22.76
N TYR A 657 2.29 -7.20 -21.52
CA TYR A 657 2.35 -6.21 -20.46
C TYR A 657 3.76 -6.21 -19.82
N PRO A 658 4.78 -5.70 -20.52
CA PRO A 658 6.16 -5.91 -20.11
C PRO A 658 6.53 -5.11 -18.85
N PRO A 659 7.25 -5.71 -17.89
CA PRO A 659 7.94 -4.97 -16.84
C PRO A 659 9.32 -4.50 -17.32
N LEU A 660 9.85 -3.44 -16.70
CA LEU A 660 11.24 -3.05 -16.87
C LEU A 660 12.17 -4.22 -16.52
N ARG A 661 13.16 -4.48 -17.37
CA ARG A 661 14.15 -5.56 -17.20
C ARG A 661 15.43 -5.05 -16.54
N ILE A 662 16.26 -5.99 -16.07
CA ILE A 662 17.47 -5.67 -15.29
C ILE A 662 18.51 -4.88 -16.08
N ASP A 663 18.59 -5.10 -17.40
CA ASP A 663 19.47 -4.39 -18.33
C ASP A 663 19.00 -2.96 -18.64
N GLU A 664 17.72 -2.69 -18.38
CA GLU A 664 17.08 -1.37 -18.54
C GLU A 664 17.07 -0.56 -17.24
N ALA A 665 17.40 -1.18 -16.10
CA ALA A 665 17.33 -0.54 -14.79
C ALA A 665 18.41 0.56 -14.65
N PRO A 666 18.03 1.81 -14.31
CA PRO A 666 18.99 2.88 -14.04
C PRO A 666 19.72 2.67 -12.72
N HIS A 667 20.84 3.36 -12.55
CA HIS A 667 21.42 3.55 -11.22
C HIS A 667 20.51 4.46 -10.40
N VAL A 668 20.10 4.04 -9.20
CA VAL A 668 19.23 4.82 -8.32
C VAL A 668 19.98 5.21 -7.05
N GLU A 669 19.95 6.49 -6.70
CA GLU A 669 20.55 7.07 -5.50
C GLU A 669 19.49 7.72 -4.62
N THR A 670 19.58 7.48 -3.30
CA THR A 670 18.67 8.07 -2.31
C THR A 670 19.45 8.86 -1.26
N HIS A 671 19.05 10.11 -1.06
CA HIS A 671 19.61 11.01 -0.05
C HIS A 671 18.50 11.44 0.92
N ILE A 672 18.63 11.04 2.18
CA ILE A 672 17.66 11.39 3.23
C ILE A 672 18.08 12.71 3.85
N VAL A 673 17.18 13.69 3.84
CA VAL A 673 17.36 14.99 4.50
C VAL A 673 17.08 14.82 6.00
N PRO A 674 18.04 15.17 6.89
CA PRO A 674 17.79 15.19 8.33
C PRO A 674 16.66 16.16 8.68
N SER A 675 15.73 15.67 9.50
CA SER A 675 14.50 16.37 9.88
C SER A 675 14.03 15.94 11.27
N ALA A 676 13.46 16.88 12.03
CA ALA A 676 12.87 16.65 13.35
C ALA A 676 11.33 16.59 13.31
N GLU A 677 10.74 16.73 12.11
CA GLU A 677 9.29 16.72 11.91
C GLU A 677 8.69 15.34 12.14
N ALA A 678 7.36 15.30 12.33
CA ALA A 678 6.65 14.03 12.45
C ALA A 678 6.90 13.15 11.19
N PRO A 679 7.03 11.82 11.35
CA PRO A 679 7.29 10.93 10.22
C PRO A 679 6.20 11.01 9.15
N GLY A 680 6.64 11.10 7.90
CA GLY A 680 5.82 10.99 6.70
C GLY A 680 5.75 9.56 6.15
N GLY A 681 5.03 9.40 5.04
CA GLY A 681 4.90 8.14 4.31
C GLY A 681 5.91 8.02 3.17
N ILE A 682 6.43 6.80 2.93
CA ILE A 682 7.46 6.55 1.90
C ILE A 682 7.08 5.49 0.86
N GLY A 683 6.04 4.69 1.13
CA GLY A 683 5.76 3.49 0.34
C GLY A 683 5.43 3.77 -1.12
N GLU A 684 4.91 4.97 -1.38
CA GLU A 684 4.34 5.40 -2.66
C GLU A 684 5.09 6.58 -3.27
N ALA A 685 5.96 7.25 -2.51
CA ALA A 685 6.49 8.57 -2.85
C ALA A 685 7.31 8.60 -4.16
N ALA A 686 8.29 7.70 -4.32
CA ALA A 686 9.16 7.71 -5.51
C ALA A 686 8.44 7.26 -6.80
N THR A 687 7.35 6.50 -6.69
CA THR A 687 6.59 6.03 -7.85
C THR A 687 5.95 7.17 -8.63
N SER A 688 5.49 8.21 -7.93
CA SER A 688 4.84 9.35 -8.57
C SER A 688 5.83 10.35 -9.17
N ALA A 689 6.96 10.59 -8.50
CA ALA A 689 7.94 11.60 -8.90
C ALA A 689 8.76 11.23 -10.15
N VAL A 690 8.87 9.94 -10.48
CA VAL A 690 9.67 9.49 -11.62
C VAL A 690 9.04 9.84 -12.96
N PHE A 691 7.70 9.86 -13.06
CA PHE A 691 7.01 10.22 -14.31
C PHE A 691 7.46 11.59 -14.85
N PRO A 692 7.29 12.71 -14.11
CA PRO A 692 7.70 14.02 -14.60
C PRO A 692 9.22 14.18 -14.67
N ALA A 693 10.00 13.56 -13.77
CA ALA A 693 11.46 13.65 -13.85
C ALA A 693 11.99 13.10 -15.18
N VAL A 694 11.44 11.97 -15.65
CA VAL A 694 11.82 11.34 -16.93
C VAL A 694 11.28 12.14 -18.11
N THR A 695 10.01 12.55 -18.12
CA THR A 695 9.44 13.28 -19.26
C THR A 695 10.04 14.69 -19.42
N ASN A 696 10.40 15.36 -18.34
CA ASN A 696 11.14 16.63 -18.37
C ASN A 696 12.57 16.41 -18.91
N ALA A 697 13.22 15.29 -18.58
CA ALA A 697 14.53 14.94 -19.12
C ALA A 697 14.47 14.68 -20.63
N ILE A 698 13.41 14.00 -21.11
CA ILE A 698 13.17 13.80 -22.55
C ILE A 698 12.99 15.14 -23.26
N PHE A 699 12.24 16.07 -22.67
CA PHE A 699 12.11 17.41 -23.23
C PHE A 699 13.46 18.13 -23.30
N ALA A 700 14.25 18.10 -22.23
CA ALA A 700 15.59 18.68 -22.23
C ALA A 700 16.49 18.08 -23.32
N ALA A 701 16.35 16.79 -23.61
CA ALA A 701 17.11 16.08 -24.63
C ALA A 701 16.64 16.35 -26.07
N THR A 702 15.35 16.62 -26.28
CA THR A 702 14.73 16.53 -27.63
C THR A 702 13.85 17.73 -28.01
N ALA A 703 13.57 18.63 -27.08
CA ALA A 703 12.55 19.66 -27.15
C ALA A 703 11.11 19.15 -27.40
N LYS A 704 10.87 17.83 -27.30
CA LYS A 704 9.53 17.23 -27.44
C LYS A 704 8.88 17.01 -26.07
N ARG A 705 7.67 17.54 -25.90
CA ARG A 705 6.90 17.40 -24.65
C ARG A 705 6.07 16.11 -24.67
N ILE A 706 6.21 15.29 -23.63
CA ILE A 706 5.38 14.10 -23.41
C ILE A 706 4.24 14.48 -22.47
N ARG A 707 3.01 14.38 -22.97
CA ARG A 707 1.78 14.62 -22.17
C ARG A 707 0.90 13.39 -22.03
N THR A 708 1.21 12.32 -22.77
CA THR A 708 0.50 11.04 -22.71
C THR A 708 1.49 9.95 -22.29
N LEU A 709 1.09 9.11 -21.33
CA LEU A 709 1.83 7.90 -20.96
C LEU A 709 1.12 6.64 -21.50
N PRO A 710 1.85 5.54 -21.74
CA PRO A 710 3.31 5.42 -21.68
C PRO A 710 4.00 6.21 -22.80
N ILE A 711 5.30 6.48 -22.66
CA ILE A 711 6.10 7.21 -23.65
C ILE A 711 6.11 6.43 -24.96
N ASN A 712 5.71 7.07 -26.06
CA ASN A 712 5.77 6.50 -27.40
C ASN A 712 7.11 6.86 -28.08
N PRO A 713 8.02 5.90 -28.35
CA PRO A 713 9.29 6.18 -29.02
C PRO A 713 9.14 6.80 -30.41
N GLU A 714 8.06 6.51 -31.13
CA GLU A 714 7.81 7.07 -32.47
C GLU A 714 7.75 8.60 -32.45
N ASP A 715 7.21 9.17 -31.38
CA ASP A 715 7.13 10.61 -31.21
C ASP A 715 8.52 11.24 -31.05
N LEU A 716 9.56 10.46 -30.73
CA LEU A 716 10.90 10.93 -30.35
C LEU A 716 11.98 10.72 -31.43
N LYS A 717 11.62 10.15 -32.58
CA LYS A 717 12.54 9.99 -33.72
C LYS A 717 13.13 11.33 -34.17
N ALA A 718 14.42 11.30 -34.51
CA ALA A 718 15.22 12.45 -34.92
C ALA A 718 15.04 12.79 -36.40
#